data_AF-A9URK2-F1
#
_entry.id   AF-A9URK2-F1
#
_cell.length_a   1.000
_cell.length_b   1.000
_cell.length_c   1.000
_cell.angle_alpha   90.00
_cell.angle_beta   90.00
_cell.angle_gamma   90.00
#
_symmetry.space_group_name_H-M   'P 1'
#
loop_
_entity.id
_entity.type
_entity.pdbx_description
1 polymer ?
#
loop_
_entity_poly.entity_id
_entity_poly.type
_entity_poly.pdbx_seq_one_letter_code
_entity_poly.pdbx_strand_id
1 'polypeptide(L)'
;MSFVAIVGTSGYVGQATVQAFAKSFPKIKVKAGVRDPSAEKAQPLKAGDNIELTKIDMNDAENMKAEFKGADAVYIITPGHIDRTKITIGAIDAAKAAGAKYIAIVSFPTAYSDSCFGKQIGPVEDHLKASGVTYAILRLPMFIDNFWGLAAGIKGDNKIYAPVKPEAAYCPISVEDIGLASATILAHPKKHKNKTYTLTTPKNIAHADIAKVFSEVLGRQIDYVQVPYEAAKKAFMDLGVPEWQADGVMELYKYVDSGDKMVTTPTKDFKKIVGKEAKGFKQWLEPVKEREGERKERKRSSKDTKRERERERERERRERERERERERERERERERERERERERERERERERERNELVKIQREKRRERKREREPVIMTTVATVGTSGYVGQATVQALAKAFPNVTVKAGVRDPTADKAQALKAGDNIKLTKIDMNDAENMKAEFKGVDAVYVITPGHIDRAKLTNNAVDAAKAAGAKFVMVVSVPTAYTDSCFGRQCGEIEDHVKAAGIPYCILRLPMFIDNYWGLQQGIKNDSNIYSPTKPEAAYTPIAVEDVGLASATILAHSEKHHNTKYTLSSKSIDHTTIAQVFSEVLGRKINYVQVPYEAAKQAFMGLGMPEWQTDGVLELYRYVDAGSKMVNTATDDFKTITGQEPKSFKEWLQPVKEAF
;
A
#
# COMPACT_ATOMS: atom_id res chain seq x y z
N MET A 1 12.07 10.64 -42.81
CA MET A 1 12.41 10.60 -41.38
C MET A 1 12.48 9.13 -41.00
N SER A 2 13.63 8.65 -40.55
CA SER A 2 13.90 7.30 -40.08
C SER A 2 13.18 7.05 -38.74
N PHE A 3 13.52 7.81 -37.70
CA PHE A 3 12.84 7.74 -36.40
C PHE A 3 13.09 9.00 -35.54
N VAL A 4 12.23 9.16 -34.53
CA VAL A 4 12.37 10.13 -33.42
C VAL A 4 12.73 9.36 -32.15
N ALA A 5 13.76 9.78 -31.42
CA ALA A 5 14.04 9.26 -30.08
C ALA A 5 13.49 10.21 -29.01
N ILE A 6 12.83 9.68 -27.99
CA ILE A 6 12.33 10.47 -26.86
C ILE A 6 12.86 9.85 -25.59
N VAL A 7 13.53 10.63 -24.75
CA VAL A 7 14.02 10.18 -23.43
C VAL A 7 13.25 10.88 -22.32
N GLY A 8 12.96 10.15 -21.24
CA GLY A 8 12.08 10.64 -20.17
C GLY A 8 10.60 10.37 -20.43
N THR A 9 10.28 9.32 -21.20
CA THR A 9 8.90 9.03 -21.63
C THR A 9 7.98 8.55 -20.53
N SER A 10 8.50 8.11 -19.38
CA SER A 10 7.67 7.67 -18.25
C SER A 10 6.91 8.80 -17.55
N GLY A 11 7.32 10.06 -17.75
CA GLY A 11 6.62 11.23 -17.20
C GLY A 11 5.43 11.68 -18.07
N TYR A 12 4.52 12.47 -17.50
CA TYR A 12 3.28 12.91 -18.14
C TYR A 12 3.46 13.51 -19.54
N VAL A 13 4.42 14.44 -19.70
CA VAL A 13 4.72 15.06 -21.00
C VAL A 13 5.20 14.04 -22.03
N GLY A 14 6.06 13.12 -21.60
CA GLY A 14 6.60 12.07 -22.46
C GLY A 14 5.53 11.09 -22.92
N GLN A 15 4.68 10.62 -22.00
CA GLN A 15 3.56 9.75 -22.31
C GLN A 15 2.59 10.42 -23.30
N ALA A 16 2.21 11.68 -23.05
CA ALA A 16 1.32 12.42 -23.93
C ALA A 16 1.93 12.64 -25.32
N THR A 17 3.24 12.87 -25.41
CA THR A 17 3.95 12.99 -26.69
C THR A 17 3.92 11.68 -27.46
N VAL A 18 4.19 10.55 -26.80
CA VAL A 18 4.14 9.21 -27.40
C VAL A 18 2.72 8.88 -27.89
N GLN A 19 1.70 9.15 -27.08
CA GLN A 19 0.29 8.98 -27.47
C GLN A 19 -0.08 9.85 -28.68
N ALA A 20 0.40 11.10 -28.71
CA ALA A 20 0.17 11.99 -29.84
C ALA A 20 0.85 11.49 -31.13
N PHE A 21 2.05 10.89 -31.03
CA PHE A 21 2.69 10.22 -32.17
C PHE A 21 1.89 9.03 -32.67
N ALA A 22 1.47 8.14 -31.78
CA ALA A 22 0.67 6.98 -32.15
C ALA A 22 -0.64 7.37 -32.86
N LYS A 23 -1.30 8.43 -32.37
CA LYS A 23 -2.59 8.88 -32.90
C LYS A 23 -2.47 9.73 -34.17
N SER A 24 -1.58 10.74 -34.17
CA SER A 24 -1.56 11.79 -35.19
C SER A 24 -0.45 11.59 -36.23
N PHE A 25 0.57 10.80 -35.92
CA PHE A 25 1.72 10.57 -36.80
C PHE A 25 2.12 9.08 -36.87
N PRO A 26 1.18 8.15 -37.16
CA PRO A 26 1.41 6.71 -37.11
C PRO A 26 2.45 6.19 -38.12
N LYS A 27 2.86 7.03 -39.09
CA LYS A 27 3.90 6.69 -40.08
C LYS A 27 5.32 7.02 -39.60
N ILE A 28 5.47 7.72 -38.47
CA ILE A 28 6.78 8.09 -37.92
C ILE A 28 7.13 7.09 -36.82
N LYS A 29 8.25 6.39 -36.99
CA LYS A 29 8.77 5.50 -35.95
C LYS A 29 9.30 6.30 -34.77
N VAL A 30 8.96 5.88 -33.56
CA VAL A 30 9.38 6.54 -32.31
C VAL A 30 10.03 5.52 -31.39
N LYS A 31 11.24 5.83 -30.93
CA LYS A 31 11.87 5.14 -29.80
C LYS A 31 11.48 5.85 -28.51
N ALA A 32 10.57 5.25 -27.76
CA ALA A 32 10.14 5.73 -26.45
C ALA A 32 11.10 5.20 -25.37
N GLY A 33 11.96 6.07 -24.86
CA GLY A 33 13.00 5.75 -23.91
C GLY A 33 12.57 5.87 -22.46
N VAL A 34 12.74 4.77 -21.71
CA VAL A 34 12.57 4.68 -20.25
C VAL A 34 13.80 4.03 -19.62
N ARG A 35 14.00 4.19 -18.30
CA ARG A 35 15.10 3.49 -17.59
C ARG A 35 14.90 1.96 -17.57
N ASP A 36 13.66 1.52 -17.40
CA ASP A 36 13.29 0.11 -17.37
C ASP A 36 12.06 -0.14 -18.27
N PRO A 37 12.27 -0.70 -19.47
CA PRO A 37 11.19 -1.06 -20.41
C PRO A 37 10.27 -2.16 -19.91
N SER A 38 10.69 -2.96 -18.93
CA SER A 38 9.90 -4.08 -18.40
C SER A 38 8.90 -3.66 -17.31
N ALA A 39 9.10 -2.48 -16.71
CA ALA A 39 8.26 -1.97 -15.64
C ALA A 39 6.80 -1.76 -16.10
N GLU A 40 5.85 -2.08 -15.22
CA GLU A 40 4.41 -1.93 -15.49
C GLU A 40 4.03 -0.50 -15.92
N LYS A 41 4.64 0.51 -15.29
CA LYS A 41 4.46 1.93 -15.63
C LYS A 41 4.87 2.30 -17.06
N ALA A 42 5.62 1.45 -17.76
CA ALA A 42 6.01 1.65 -19.15
C ALA A 42 5.02 1.03 -20.14
N GLN A 43 4.08 0.17 -19.71
CA GLN A 43 3.09 -0.46 -20.59
C GLN A 43 2.21 0.55 -21.35
N PRO A 44 1.74 1.67 -20.75
CA PRO A 44 0.95 2.68 -21.48
C PRO A 44 1.70 3.32 -22.67
N LEU A 45 3.02 3.17 -22.75
CA LEU A 45 3.82 3.68 -23.87
C LEU A 45 3.77 2.80 -25.11
N LYS A 46 3.25 1.56 -25.03
CA LYS A 46 2.93 0.72 -26.21
C LYS A 46 1.64 1.20 -26.88
N ALA A 47 1.62 2.48 -27.26
CA ALA A 47 0.41 3.17 -27.70
C ALA A 47 0.05 2.94 -29.18
N GLY A 48 0.93 2.31 -29.96
CA GLY A 48 0.70 1.97 -31.37
C GLY A 48 1.90 1.28 -32.00
N ASP A 49 1.71 0.69 -33.17
CA ASP A 49 2.70 -0.12 -33.89
C ASP A 49 3.97 0.66 -34.28
N ASN A 50 3.88 1.98 -34.33
CA ASN A 50 5.00 2.86 -34.63
C ASN A 50 5.84 3.25 -33.40
N ILE A 51 5.47 2.79 -32.20
CA ILE A 51 6.17 3.09 -30.96
C ILE A 51 6.98 1.87 -30.50
N GLU A 52 8.29 2.03 -30.48
CA GLU A 52 9.26 1.08 -29.94
C GLU A 52 9.64 1.51 -28.52
N LEU A 53 9.27 0.73 -27.52
CA LEU A 53 9.67 0.96 -26.13
C LEU A 53 11.10 0.42 -25.93
N THR A 54 12.04 1.28 -25.51
CA THR A 54 13.46 0.90 -25.36
C THR A 54 14.08 1.51 -24.10
N LYS A 55 15.24 0.98 -23.70
CA LYS A 55 16.00 1.48 -22.55
C LYS A 55 16.81 2.70 -22.97
N ILE A 56 16.49 3.86 -22.40
CA ILE A 56 17.31 5.07 -22.49
C ILE A 56 17.47 5.66 -21.08
N ASP A 57 18.66 5.50 -20.49
CA ASP A 57 19.00 6.03 -19.16
C ASP A 57 19.81 7.33 -19.29
N MET A 58 19.28 8.43 -18.73
CA MET A 58 19.96 9.73 -18.76
C MET A 58 21.26 9.77 -17.94
N ASN A 59 21.51 8.75 -17.11
CA ASN A 59 22.76 8.59 -16.39
C ASN A 59 23.81 7.75 -17.15
N ASP A 60 23.48 7.23 -18.34
CA ASP A 60 24.35 6.39 -19.15
C ASP A 60 24.54 7.01 -20.54
N ALA A 61 25.65 7.73 -20.71
CA ALA A 61 25.95 8.46 -21.95
C ALA A 61 26.17 7.52 -23.15
N GLU A 62 26.72 6.33 -22.95
CA GLU A 62 26.96 5.37 -24.03
C GLU A 62 25.65 4.71 -24.47
N ASN A 63 24.77 4.37 -23.52
CA ASN A 63 23.41 3.93 -23.84
C ASN A 63 22.64 5.00 -24.62
N MET A 64 22.67 6.27 -24.18
CA MET A 64 22.05 7.37 -24.93
C MET A 64 22.63 7.51 -26.34
N LYS A 65 23.96 7.50 -26.51
CA LYS A 65 24.59 7.59 -27.84
C LYS A 65 24.16 6.45 -28.75
N ALA A 66 24.09 5.23 -28.24
CA ALA A 66 23.66 4.06 -29.00
C ALA A 66 22.21 4.20 -29.48
N GLU A 67 21.30 4.60 -28.60
CA GLU A 67 19.88 4.71 -28.91
C GLU A 67 19.53 5.94 -29.77
N PHE A 68 20.33 7.00 -29.69
CA PHE A 68 20.17 8.21 -30.52
C PHE A 68 20.83 8.09 -31.91
N LYS A 69 21.66 7.05 -32.14
CA LYS A 69 22.40 6.90 -33.41
C LYS A 69 21.46 6.84 -34.60
N GLY A 70 21.60 7.82 -35.50
CA GLY A 70 20.77 7.91 -36.71
C GLY A 70 19.36 8.48 -36.49
N ALA A 71 19.05 8.99 -35.30
CA ALA A 71 17.80 9.70 -35.04
C ALA A 71 17.73 11.00 -35.85
N ASP A 72 16.58 11.27 -36.49
CA ASP A 72 16.38 12.56 -37.16
C ASP A 72 16.03 13.67 -36.16
N ALA A 73 15.39 13.31 -35.05
CA ALA A 73 15.13 14.20 -33.93
C ALA A 73 15.23 13.46 -32.60
N VAL A 74 15.79 14.13 -31.59
CA VAL A 74 15.83 13.68 -30.20
C VAL A 74 15.04 14.65 -29.34
N TYR A 75 14.12 14.14 -28.52
CA TYR A 75 13.39 14.95 -27.54
C TYR A 75 13.82 14.57 -26.12
N ILE A 76 14.36 15.55 -25.39
CA ILE A 76 14.92 15.36 -24.07
C ILE A 76 13.96 15.95 -23.03
N ILE A 77 13.37 15.07 -22.21
CA ILE A 77 12.44 15.43 -21.13
C ILE A 77 13.09 15.06 -19.80
N THR A 78 13.84 16.00 -19.22
CA THR A 78 14.52 15.77 -17.94
C THR A 78 13.54 15.91 -16.78
N PRO A 79 13.44 14.91 -15.88
CA PRO A 79 12.57 14.99 -14.71
C PRO A 79 13.02 16.09 -13.74
N GLY A 80 12.16 16.39 -12.74
CA GLY A 80 12.55 17.25 -11.63
C GLY A 80 13.73 16.64 -10.86
N HIS A 81 14.86 17.34 -10.84
CA HIS A 81 16.06 16.90 -10.14
C HIS A 81 16.91 18.11 -9.76
N ILE A 82 17.69 18.02 -8.67
CA ILE A 82 18.59 19.11 -8.25
C ILE A 82 19.68 19.37 -9.30
N ASP A 83 20.20 18.30 -9.91
CA ASP A 83 21.21 18.33 -10.98
C ASP A 83 20.62 18.43 -12.40
N ARG A 84 19.39 18.96 -12.56
CA ARG A 84 18.70 19.01 -13.87
C ARG A 84 19.58 19.59 -14.98
N THR A 85 20.34 20.64 -14.68
CA THR A 85 21.25 21.30 -15.64
C THR A 85 22.27 20.32 -16.20
N LYS A 86 23.01 19.64 -15.31
CA LYS A 86 24.04 18.66 -15.67
C LYS A 86 23.47 17.50 -16.48
N ILE A 87 22.35 16.93 -16.02
CA ILE A 87 21.70 15.79 -16.67
C ILE A 87 21.25 16.16 -18.08
N THR A 88 20.60 17.31 -18.25
CA THR A 88 20.08 17.73 -19.56
C THR A 88 21.19 18.08 -20.53
N ILE A 89 22.25 18.75 -20.07
CA ILE A 89 23.45 19.03 -20.88
C ILE A 89 24.10 17.73 -21.35
N GLY A 90 24.29 16.75 -20.46
CA GLY A 90 24.86 15.45 -20.82
C GLY A 90 24.03 14.72 -21.88
N ALA A 91 22.70 14.80 -21.81
CA ALA A 91 21.82 14.24 -22.83
C ALA A 91 21.91 14.99 -24.18
N ILE A 92 22.04 16.33 -24.17
CA ILE A 92 22.28 17.13 -25.39
C ILE A 92 23.60 16.73 -26.04
N ASP A 93 24.66 16.57 -25.26
CA ASP A 93 25.99 16.18 -25.75
C ASP A 93 25.98 14.76 -26.31
N ALA A 94 25.29 13.81 -25.65
CA ALA A 94 25.10 12.46 -26.16
C ALA A 94 24.33 12.45 -27.49
N ALA A 95 23.25 13.24 -27.61
CA ALA A 95 22.49 13.36 -28.86
C ALA A 95 23.33 13.97 -29.98
N LYS A 96 24.12 15.01 -29.70
CA LYS A 96 25.07 15.60 -30.65
C LYS A 96 26.12 14.58 -31.10
N ALA A 97 26.75 13.88 -30.15
CA ALA A 97 27.76 12.87 -30.44
C ALA A 97 27.19 11.69 -31.27
N ALA A 98 25.92 11.35 -31.09
CA ALA A 98 25.22 10.34 -31.88
C ALA A 98 24.83 10.80 -33.30
N GLY A 99 25.08 12.07 -33.63
CA GLY A 99 24.76 12.66 -34.93
C GLY A 99 23.28 13.03 -35.10
N ALA A 100 22.56 13.32 -34.01
CA ALA A 100 21.18 13.78 -34.09
C ALA A 100 21.09 15.08 -34.91
N LYS A 101 20.18 15.10 -35.89
CA LYS A 101 20.02 16.26 -36.79
C LYS A 101 19.20 17.40 -36.16
N TYR A 102 18.38 17.06 -35.17
CA TYR A 102 17.49 17.97 -34.49
C TYR A 102 17.36 17.60 -33.01
N ILE A 103 17.39 18.58 -32.11
CA ILE A 103 17.17 18.37 -30.68
C ILE A 103 16.05 19.28 -30.18
N ALA A 104 15.05 18.70 -29.54
CA ALA A 104 14.06 19.44 -28.77
C ALA A 104 14.30 19.24 -27.26
N ILE A 105 14.10 20.29 -26.47
CA ILE A 105 14.15 20.22 -25.01
C ILE A 105 12.91 20.85 -24.38
N VAL A 106 12.58 20.36 -23.18
CA VAL A 106 11.67 21.07 -22.27
C VAL A 106 12.43 22.19 -21.56
N SER A 107 11.85 23.38 -21.56
CA SER A 107 12.27 24.54 -20.77
C SER A 107 11.08 25.15 -20.01
N PHE A 108 11.29 26.27 -19.33
CA PHE A 108 10.26 26.99 -18.57
C PHE A 108 10.17 28.46 -18.99
N PRO A 109 9.00 29.11 -18.87
CA PRO A 109 8.87 30.54 -19.10
C PRO A 109 9.80 31.38 -18.21
N THR A 110 10.14 30.87 -17.02
CA THR A 110 11.04 31.51 -16.05
C THR A 110 12.53 31.29 -16.34
N ALA A 111 12.90 30.73 -17.51
CA ALA A 111 14.29 30.63 -17.92
C ALA A 111 15.01 31.98 -17.76
N TYR A 112 16.22 31.94 -17.19
CA TYR A 112 17.04 33.12 -16.87
C TYR A 112 16.55 34.00 -15.71
N SER A 113 15.46 33.63 -15.01
CA SER A 113 15.07 34.30 -13.77
C SER A 113 15.87 33.77 -12.57
N ASP A 114 15.80 34.50 -11.46
CA ASP A 114 16.44 34.11 -10.19
C ASP A 114 15.79 32.93 -9.47
N SER A 115 14.66 32.42 -9.99
CA SER A 115 14.00 31.25 -9.43
C SER A 115 14.86 29.99 -9.52
N CYS A 116 14.61 29.05 -8.62
CA CYS A 116 15.22 27.73 -8.59
C CYS A 116 15.20 27.07 -9.98
N PHE A 117 14.03 27.03 -10.63
CA PHE A 117 13.88 26.42 -11.95
C PHE A 117 14.49 27.27 -13.07
N GLY A 118 14.42 28.61 -12.97
CA GLY A 118 15.01 29.53 -13.93
C GLY A 118 16.53 29.40 -14.02
N LYS A 119 17.19 29.33 -12.85
CA LYS A 119 18.64 29.09 -12.70
C LYS A 119 19.07 27.74 -13.26
N GLN A 120 18.24 26.70 -13.11
CA GLN A 120 18.55 25.38 -13.67
C GLN A 120 18.48 25.37 -15.21
N ILE A 121 17.48 26.02 -15.80
CA ILE A 121 17.13 25.82 -17.21
C ILE A 121 17.77 26.82 -18.18
N GLY A 122 18.06 28.05 -17.74
CA GLY A 122 18.74 29.06 -18.57
C GLY A 122 20.05 28.54 -19.20
N PRO A 123 20.98 27.99 -18.39
CA PRO A 123 22.23 27.42 -18.91
C PRO A 123 22.03 26.25 -19.89
N VAL A 124 20.94 25.48 -19.74
CA VAL A 124 20.60 24.39 -20.68
C VAL A 124 20.17 24.96 -22.03
N GLU A 125 19.37 26.02 -22.05
CA GLU A 125 19.02 26.70 -23.30
C GLU A 125 20.26 27.24 -24.02
N ASP A 126 21.19 27.85 -23.28
CA ASP A 126 22.42 28.41 -23.84
C ASP A 126 23.33 27.32 -24.40
N HIS A 127 23.49 26.21 -23.67
CA HIS A 127 24.27 25.06 -24.13
C HIS A 127 23.69 24.46 -25.41
N LEU A 128 22.37 24.28 -25.48
CA LEU A 128 21.71 23.79 -26.69
C LEU A 128 21.92 24.74 -27.88
N LYS A 129 21.78 26.05 -27.67
CA LYS A 129 22.02 27.08 -28.70
C LYS A 129 23.45 27.05 -29.21
N ALA A 130 24.43 26.89 -28.29
CA ALA A 130 25.85 26.80 -28.60
C ALA A 130 26.26 25.45 -29.23
N SER A 131 25.44 24.41 -29.10
CA SER A 131 25.76 23.05 -29.59
C SER A 131 25.99 22.98 -31.10
N GLY A 132 25.40 23.90 -31.87
CA GLY A 132 25.41 23.91 -33.34
C GLY A 132 24.38 22.95 -33.99
N VAL A 133 23.66 22.15 -33.20
CA VAL A 133 22.59 21.28 -33.69
C VAL A 133 21.32 22.11 -33.92
N THR A 134 20.54 21.79 -34.96
CA THR A 134 19.25 22.47 -35.15
C THR A 134 18.31 22.13 -34.00
N TYR A 135 17.57 23.10 -33.46
CA TYR A 135 16.80 22.84 -32.24
C TYR A 135 15.39 23.43 -32.20
N ALA A 136 14.59 22.95 -31.24
CA ALA A 136 13.50 23.73 -30.64
C ALA A 136 13.56 23.70 -29.11
N ILE A 137 13.12 24.79 -28.50
CA ILE A 137 12.98 24.92 -27.05
C ILE A 137 11.50 25.10 -26.73
N LEU A 138 10.94 24.22 -25.92
CA LEU A 138 9.54 24.29 -25.51
C LEU A 138 9.46 24.77 -24.06
N ARG A 139 9.17 26.06 -23.86
CA ARG A 139 8.90 26.63 -22.54
C ARG A 139 7.50 26.26 -22.09
N LEU A 140 7.43 25.37 -21.12
CA LEU A 140 6.17 24.85 -20.58
C LEU A 140 5.84 25.58 -19.26
N PRO A 141 4.70 26.28 -19.16
CA PRO A 141 4.24 26.88 -17.91
C PRO A 141 3.69 25.79 -16.98
N MET A 142 3.05 26.20 -15.88
CA MET A 142 2.29 25.28 -15.03
C MET A 142 1.21 24.53 -15.82
N PHE A 143 0.92 23.30 -15.41
CA PHE A 143 -0.01 22.44 -16.14
C PHE A 143 -1.43 22.55 -15.60
N ILE A 144 -2.43 22.53 -16.49
CA ILE A 144 -3.84 22.39 -16.09
C ILE A 144 -4.01 21.08 -15.30
N ASP A 145 -3.29 20.03 -15.69
CA ASP A 145 -3.31 18.71 -15.06
C ASP A 145 -2.82 18.69 -13.60
N ASN A 146 -2.15 19.74 -13.12
CA ASN A 146 -1.78 19.85 -11.70
C ASN A 146 -3.02 19.86 -10.78
N PHE A 147 -4.19 20.22 -11.31
CA PHE A 147 -5.46 20.17 -10.57
C PHE A 147 -5.91 18.74 -10.24
N TRP A 148 -5.34 17.70 -10.87
CA TRP A 148 -5.53 16.32 -10.39
C TRP A 148 -4.99 16.13 -8.97
N GLY A 149 -3.91 16.81 -8.60
CA GLY A 149 -3.38 16.80 -7.23
C GLY A 149 -4.32 17.45 -6.21
N LEU A 150 -5.22 18.33 -6.67
CA LEU A 150 -6.23 19.00 -5.84
C LEU A 150 -7.58 18.29 -5.85
N ALA A 151 -7.70 17.16 -6.55
CA ALA A 151 -8.97 16.46 -6.73
C ALA A 151 -9.62 16.01 -5.41
N ALA A 152 -8.82 15.73 -4.38
CA ALA A 152 -9.32 15.38 -3.05
C ALA A 152 -10.13 16.52 -2.43
N GLY A 153 -9.57 17.74 -2.35
CA GLY A 153 -10.28 18.91 -1.83
C GLY A 153 -11.47 19.32 -2.70
N ILE A 154 -11.34 19.19 -4.02
CA ILE A 154 -12.43 19.49 -4.97
C ILE A 154 -13.62 18.53 -4.77
N LYS A 155 -13.36 17.24 -4.47
CA LYS A 155 -14.40 16.21 -4.28
C LYS A 155 -14.96 16.18 -2.85
N GLY A 156 -14.12 16.34 -1.85
CA GLY A 156 -14.49 16.23 -0.43
C GLY A 156 -15.09 17.52 0.11
N ASP A 157 -14.38 18.63 -0.08
CA ASP A 157 -14.69 19.90 0.61
C ASP A 157 -15.34 20.93 -0.31
N ASN A 158 -15.50 20.58 -1.59
CA ASN A 158 -15.88 21.49 -2.66
C ASN A 158 -14.95 22.71 -2.76
N LYS A 159 -13.65 22.52 -2.51
CA LYS A 159 -12.68 23.63 -2.45
C LYS A 159 -11.44 23.41 -3.29
N ILE A 160 -10.93 24.50 -3.84
CA ILE A 160 -9.60 24.59 -4.44
C ILE A 160 -8.73 25.43 -3.51
N TYR A 161 -7.65 24.82 -3.01
CA TYR A 161 -6.69 25.48 -2.13
C TYR A 161 -5.42 25.83 -2.91
N ALA A 162 -4.99 27.09 -2.86
CA ALA A 162 -3.70 27.53 -3.40
C ALA A 162 -3.19 28.79 -2.68
N PRO A 163 -1.88 29.10 -2.70
CA PRO A 163 -1.33 30.20 -1.91
C PRO A 163 -1.52 31.59 -2.52
N VAL A 164 -1.97 31.64 -3.76
CA VAL A 164 -2.07 32.86 -4.57
C VAL A 164 -3.37 33.64 -4.33
N LYS A 165 -3.35 34.92 -4.64
CA LYS A 165 -4.52 35.79 -4.54
C LYS A 165 -5.63 35.29 -5.47
N PRO A 166 -6.91 35.36 -5.07
CA PRO A 166 -8.03 34.90 -5.89
C PRO A 166 -8.05 35.50 -7.31
N GLU A 167 -7.70 36.78 -7.44
CA GLU A 167 -7.65 37.55 -8.69
C GLU A 167 -6.35 37.35 -9.49
N ALA A 168 -5.34 36.68 -8.94
CA ALA A 168 -4.08 36.43 -9.64
C ALA A 168 -4.29 35.43 -10.78
N ALA A 169 -3.95 35.88 -11.99
CA ALA A 169 -4.17 35.15 -13.23
C ALA A 169 -2.87 34.67 -13.86
N TYR A 170 -2.89 33.49 -14.46
CA TYR A 170 -1.75 32.90 -15.14
C TYR A 170 -2.17 32.09 -16.37
N CYS A 171 -1.18 31.66 -17.15
CA CYS A 171 -1.36 30.94 -18.40
C CYS A 171 -0.88 29.48 -18.31
N PRO A 172 -1.71 28.53 -17.84
CA PRO A 172 -1.34 27.12 -17.85
C PRO A 172 -1.46 26.50 -19.25
N ILE A 173 -1.06 25.24 -19.37
CA ILE A 173 -1.29 24.43 -20.58
C ILE A 173 -1.67 22.99 -20.19
N SER A 174 -2.48 22.30 -20.98
CA SER A 174 -2.78 20.88 -20.73
C SER A 174 -1.62 19.98 -21.16
N VAL A 175 -1.37 18.90 -20.43
CA VAL A 175 -0.35 17.90 -20.77
C VAL A 175 -0.62 17.27 -22.15
N GLU A 176 -1.88 17.06 -22.49
CA GLU A 176 -2.29 16.53 -23.80
C GLU A 176 -1.89 17.48 -24.93
N ASP A 177 -2.12 18.79 -24.77
CA ASP A 177 -1.71 19.79 -25.75
C ASP A 177 -0.19 19.90 -25.84
N ILE A 178 0.54 19.80 -24.71
CA ILE A 178 2.00 19.71 -24.75
C ILE A 178 2.45 18.53 -25.61
N GLY A 179 1.84 17.36 -25.41
CA GLY A 179 2.14 16.15 -26.18
C GLY A 179 1.90 16.35 -27.68
N LEU A 180 0.76 16.93 -28.04
CA LEU A 180 0.40 17.20 -29.44
C LEU A 180 1.34 18.21 -30.10
N ALA A 181 1.68 19.30 -29.42
CA ALA A 181 2.61 20.31 -29.93
C ALA A 181 4.02 19.73 -30.09
N SER A 182 4.49 18.97 -29.10
CA SER A 182 5.81 18.32 -29.13
C SER A 182 5.92 17.33 -30.28
N ALA A 183 4.93 16.45 -30.45
CA ALA A 183 4.88 15.50 -31.55
C ALA A 183 4.82 16.21 -32.91
N THR A 184 4.06 17.30 -33.03
CA THR A 184 3.96 18.08 -34.27
C THR A 184 5.30 18.74 -34.64
N ILE A 185 6.00 19.31 -33.66
CA ILE A 185 7.34 19.89 -33.87
C ILE A 185 8.32 18.81 -34.36
N LEU A 186 8.34 17.69 -33.65
CA LEU A 186 9.27 16.58 -33.91
C LEU A 186 8.94 15.82 -35.21
N ALA A 187 7.69 15.82 -35.66
CA ALA A 187 7.28 15.30 -36.96
C ALA A 187 7.72 16.20 -38.13
N HIS A 188 7.90 17.50 -37.86
CA HIS A 188 8.21 18.51 -38.89
C HIS A 188 9.38 19.44 -38.52
N PRO A 189 10.56 18.91 -38.11
CA PRO A 189 11.63 19.68 -37.47
C PRO A 189 12.15 20.84 -38.33
N LYS A 190 12.14 20.69 -39.66
CA LYS A 190 12.55 21.75 -40.60
C LYS A 190 11.71 23.03 -40.47
N LYS A 191 10.42 22.92 -40.15
CA LYS A 191 9.52 24.07 -39.97
C LYS A 191 9.77 24.81 -38.63
N HIS A 192 10.46 24.16 -37.71
CA HIS A 192 10.66 24.62 -36.34
C HIS A 192 12.15 24.83 -36.01
N LYS A 193 12.97 25.12 -37.03
CA LYS A 193 14.41 25.34 -36.88
C LYS A 193 14.72 26.53 -35.97
N ASN A 194 15.47 26.25 -34.91
CA ASN A 194 16.00 27.21 -33.93
C ASN A 194 14.91 28.11 -33.35
N LYS A 195 13.78 27.51 -33.01
CA LYS A 195 12.63 28.22 -32.44
C LYS A 195 12.49 27.94 -30.95
N THR A 196 12.19 29.00 -30.20
CA THR A 196 11.70 28.89 -28.83
C THR A 196 10.21 29.18 -28.84
N TYR A 197 9.44 28.30 -28.23
CA TYR A 197 7.99 28.41 -28.10
C TYR A 197 7.61 28.43 -26.62
N THR A 198 6.65 29.27 -26.25
CA THR A 198 6.05 29.24 -24.92
C THR A 198 4.62 28.74 -25.06
N LEU A 199 4.31 27.53 -24.58
CA LEU A 199 3.01 26.90 -24.82
C LEU A 199 2.02 27.27 -23.72
N THR A 200 0.97 28.04 -24.04
CA THR A 200 0.01 28.57 -23.07
C THR A 200 -1.42 28.34 -23.52
N THR A 201 -2.37 28.47 -22.60
CA THR A 201 -3.78 28.71 -22.91
C THR A 201 -3.96 30.02 -23.68
N PRO A 202 -5.02 30.12 -24.52
CA PRO A 202 -5.24 31.32 -25.35
C PRO A 202 -5.54 32.60 -24.55
N LYS A 203 -5.92 32.43 -23.27
CA LYS A 203 -6.14 33.51 -22.30
C LYS A 203 -5.55 33.09 -20.96
N ASN A 204 -5.11 34.06 -20.16
CA ASN A 204 -4.85 33.82 -18.75
C ASN A 204 -6.17 33.62 -17.99
N ILE A 205 -6.09 33.02 -16.81
CA ILE A 205 -7.26 32.75 -15.97
C ILE A 205 -6.91 32.96 -14.50
N ALA A 206 -7.77 33.68 -13.77
CA ALA A 206 -7.63 33.88 -12.34
C ALA A 206 -8.00 32.63 -11.55
N HIS A 207 -7.40 32.45 -10.37
CA HIS A 207 -7.68 31.28 -9.53
C HIS A 207 -9.14 31.20 -9.08
N ALA A 208 -9.76 32.33 -8.76
CA ALA A 208 -11.20 32.41 -8.48
C ALA A 208 -12.05 31.99 -9.69
N ASP A 209 -11.63 32.33 -10.91
CA ASP A 209 -12.36 31.96 -12.11
C ASP A 209 -12.18 30.49 -12.46
N ILE A 210 -11.04 29.88 -12.12
CA ILE A 210 -10.87 28.42 -12.20
C ILE A 210 -11.92 27.73 -11.32
N ALA A 211 -12.12 28.18 -10.07
CA ALA A 211 -13.15 27.62 -9.19
C ALA A 211 -14.57 27.77 -9.77
N LYS A 212 -14.87 28.89 -10.45
CA LYS A 212 -16.14 29.06 -11.18
C LYS A 212 -16.28 28.06 -12.33
N VAL A 213 -15.24 27.85 -13.13
CA VAL A 213 -15.26 26.85 -14.21
C VAL A 213 -15.51 25.45 -13.66
N PHE A 214 -14.86 25.08 -12.56
CA PHE A 214 -15.15 23.81 -11.88
C PHE A 214 -16.60 23.74 -11.39
N SER A 215 -17.13 24.84 -10.84
CA SER A 215 -18.52 24.90 -10.38
C SER A 215 -19.53 24.65 -11.51
N GLU A 216 -19.33 25.34 -12.63
CA GLU A 216 -20.17 25.23 -13.82
C GLU A 216 -20.14 23.82 -14.42
N VAL A 217 -18.96 23.24 -14.61
CA VAL A 217 -18.81 21.94 -15.27
C VAL A 217 -19.34 20.82 -14.38
N LEU A 218 -19.03 20.84 -13.08
CA LEU A 218 -19.44 19.80 -12.14
C LEU A 218 -20.88 19.96 -11.65
N GLY A 219 -21.51 21.11 -11.87
CA GLY A 219 -22.90 21.36 -11.48
C GLY A 219 -23.10 21.50 -9.97
N ARG A 220 -22.09 21.97 -9.25
CA ARG A 220 -22.12 22.22 -7.79
C ARG A 220 -21.11 23.30 -7.43
N GLN A 221 -21.38 24.06 -6.37
CA GLN A 221 -20.48 25.14 -5.94
C GLN A 221 -19.09 24.58 -5.61
N ILE A 222 -18.05 25.23 -6.13
CA ILE A 222 -16.64 25.04 -5.81
C ILE A 222 -16.06 26.38 -5.39
N ASP A 223 -15.54 26.44 -4.17
CA ASP A 223 -14.97 27.67 -3.62
C ASP A 223 -13.45 27.68 -3.78
N TYR A 224 -12.89 28.87 -4.02
CA TYR A 224 -11.46 29.09 -3.93
C TYR A 224 -11.08 29.51 -2.51
N VAL A 225 -10.07 28.86 -1.93
CA VAL A 225 -9.53 29.20 -0.61
C VAL A 225 -8.05 29.52 -0.75
N GLN A 226 -7.71 30.79 -0.54
CA GLN A 226 -6.33 31.19 -0.42
C GLN A 226 -5.76 30.68 0.90
N VAL A 227 -4.59 30.05 0.84
CA VAL A 227 -3.84 29.61 2.03
C VAL A 227 -2.52 30.37 2.15
N PRO A 228 -1.90 30.45 3.34
CA PRO A 228 -0.55 31.00 3.46
C PRO A 228 0.47 30.20 2.63
N TYR A 229 1.50 30.88 2.10
CA TYR A 229 2.57 30.23 1.33
C TYR A 229 3.31 29.16 2.15
N GLU A 230 3.52 29.40 3.43
CA GLU A 230 4.16 28.49 4.36
C GLU A 230 3.32 27.22 4.55
N ALA A 231 2.00 27.38 4.64
CA ALA A 231 1.07 26.26 4.74
C ALA A 231 1.02 25.45 3.43
N ALA A 232 1.03 26.13 2.28
CA ALA A 232 1.12 25.47 0.97
C ALA A 232 2.45 24.72 0.80
N LYS A 233 3.59 25.35 1.12
CA LYS A 233 4.91 24.70 1.10
C LYS A 233 4.91 23.46 1.98
N LYS A 234 4.41 23.57 3.21
CA LYS A 234 4.30 22.43 4.13
C LYS A 234 3.44 21.32 3.54
N ALA A 235 2.28 21.64 2.96
CA ALA A 235 1.43 20.64 2.33
C ALA A 235 2.13 19.91 1.17
N PHE A 236 2.92 20.61 0.34
CA PHE A 236 3.73 19.96 -0.69
C PHE A 236 4.79 19.03 -0.09
N MET A 237 5.47 19.44 0.99
CA MET A 237 6.46 18.61 1.68
C MET A 237 5.83 17.39 2.35
N ASP A 238 4.65 17.55 2.96
CA ASP A 238 3.87 16.45 3.55
C ASP A 238 3.42 15.44 2.48
N LEU A 239 3.27 15.88 1.22
CA LEU A 239 3.03 15.02 0.04
C LEU A 239 4.31 14.40 -0.56
N GLY A 240 5.46 14.55 0.12
CA GLY A 240 6.74 13.96 -0.29
C GLY A 240 7.49 14.76 -1.36
N VAL A 241 7.10 16.00 -1.65
CA VAL A 241 7.86 16.87 -2.55
C VAL A 241 9.11 17.38 -1.81
N PRO A 242 10.33 17.19 -2.35
CA PRO A 242 11.54 17.69 -1.72
C PRO A 242 11.49 19.20 -1.49
N GLU A 243 12.09 19.67 -0.39
CA GLU A 243 12.02 21.08 0.02
C GLU A 243 12.42 22.05 -1.09
N TRP A 244 13.56 21.82 -1.75
CA TRP A 244 14.05 22.66 -2.86
C TRP A 244 13.01 22.80 -3.99
N GLN A 245 12.25 21.75 -4.25
CA GLN A 245 11.24 21.72 -5.28
C GLN A 245 9.96 22.41 -4.81
N ALA A 246 9.58 22.23 -3.54
CA ALA A 246 8.47 22.95 -2.93
C ALA A 246 8.74 24.47 -2.93
N ASP A 247 9.95 24.89 -2.60
CA ASP A 247 10.39 26.29 -2.69
C ASP A 247 10.30 26.81 -4.13
N GLY A 248 10.79 26.05 -5.11
CA GLY A 248 10.68 26.41 -6.52
C GLY A 248 9.22 26.59 -6.98
N VAL A 249 8.29 25.75 -6.50
CA VAL A 249 6.85 25.92 -6.78
C VAL A 249 6.30 27.17 -6.10
N MET A 250 6.70 27.48 -4.87
CA MET A 250 6.29 28.71 -4.19
C MET A 250 6.80 29.95 -4.92
N GLU A 251 8.01 29.94 -5.47
CA GLU A 251 8.54 31.01 -6.31
C GLU A 251 7.71 31.20 -7.59
N LEU A 252 7.28 30.12 -8.24
CA LEU A 252 6.37 30.21 -9.39
C LEU A 252 5.04 30.88 -9.03
N TYR A 253 4.46 30.52 -7.88
CA TYR A 253 3.24 31.17 -7.39
C TYR A 253 3.45 32.64 -7.06
N LYS A 254 4.61 33.03 -6.51
CA LYS A 254 4.94 34.44 -6.26
C LYS A 254 4.98 35.26 -7.55
N TYR A 255 5.46 34.70 -8.66
CA TYR A 255 5.39 35.36 -9.96
C TYR A 255 3.97 35.52 -10.50
N VAL A 256 3.09 34.56 -10.21
CA VAL A 256 1.67 34.69 -10.53
C VAL A 256 1.04 35.83 -9.72
N ASP A 257 1.30 35.88 -8.41
CA ASP A 257 0.79 36.94 -7.52
C ASP A 257 1.32 38.33 -7.85
N SER A 258 2.56 38.42 -8.34
CA SER A 258 3.15 39.70 -8.77
C SER A 258 2.68 40.13 -10.16
N GLY A 259 1.93 39.28 -10.88
CA GLY A 259 1.48 39.55 -12.23
C GLY A 259 2.60 39.49 -13.28
N ASP A 260 3.70 38.78 -13.01
CA ASP A 260 4.85 38.76 -13.90
C ASP A 260 4.51 38.23 -15.28
N LYS A 261 4.83 39.02 -16.32
CA LYS A 261 4.47 38.75 -17.71
C LYS A 261 4.97 37.41 -18.21
N MET A 262 6.04 36.84 -17.63
CA MET A 262 6.54 35.53 -18.06
C MET A 262 5.58 34.38 -17.76
N VAL A 263 4.73 34.48 -16.74
CA VAL A 263 3.71 33.47 -16.39
C VAL A 263 2.28 33.91 -16.68
N THR A 264 2.04 35.22 -16.85
CA THR A 264 0.70 35.79 -17.02
C THR A 264 0.32 36.17 -18.46
N THR A 265 1.28 36.18 -19.40
CA THR A 265 1.03 36.57 -20.79
C THR A 265 0.72 35.37 -21.68
N PRO A 266 -0.47 35.30 -22.30
CA PRO A 266 -0.78 34.24 -23.25
C PRO A 266 -0.01 34.43 -24.56
N THR A 267 0.29 33.32 -25.22
CA THR A 267 0.98 33.28 -26.52
C THR A 267 0.10 32.59 -27.56
N LYS A 268 0.45 32.77 -28.83
CA LYS A 268 -0.21 32.07 -29.96
C LYS A 268 0.58 30.86 -30.44
N ASP A 269 1.58 30.42 -29.68
CA ASP A 269 2.56 29.46 -30.19
C ASP A 269 1.97 28.07 -30.39
N PHE A 270 1.13 27.60 -29.48
CA PHE A 270 0.39 26.34 -29.68
C PHE A 270 -0.43 26.38 -30.96
N LYS A 271 -1.19 27.46 -31.20
CA LYS A 271 -1.97 27.64 -32.43
C LYS A 271 -1.10 27.66 -33.68
N LYS A 272 0.07 28.31 -33.64
CA LYS A 272 1.01 28.31 -34.77
C LYS A 272 1.56 26.92 -35.08
N ILE A 273 1.74 26.07 -34.07
CA ILE A 273 2.27 24.71 -34.22
C ILE A 273 1.18 23.76 -34.71
N VAL A 274 0.02 23.75 -34.03
CA VAL A 274 -1.01 22.70 -34.18
C VAL A 274 -2.17 23.16 -35.09
N GLY A 275 -2.32 24.46 -35.35
CA GLY A 275 -3.37 25.02 -36.20
C GLY A 275 -4.71 25.28 -35.50
N LYS A 276 -4.85 24.91 -34.22
CA LYS A 276 -6.05 25.16 -33.38
C LYS A 276 -5.67 25.77 -32.04
N GLU A 277 -6.64 26.35 -31.34
CA GLU A 277 -6.41 26.88 -29.98
C GLU A 277 -6.11 25.76 -28.98
N ALA A 278 -5.28 26.06 -27.98
CA ALA A 278 -5.04 25.17 -26.85
C ALA A 278 -6.30 25.05 -25.99
N LYS A 279 -6.47 23.91 -25.31
CA LYS A 279 -7.61 23.68 -24.43
C LYS A 279 -7.57 24.64 -23.24
N GLY A 280 -8.71 25.26 -22.94
CA GLY A 280 -8.95 25.90 -21.65
C GLY A 280 -9.39 24.91 -20.58
N PHE A 281 -9.46 25.35 -19.31
CA PHE A 281 -9.92 24.53 -18.18
C PHE A 281 -11.27 23.84 -18.43
N LYS A 282 -12.23 24.54 -19.02
CA LYS A 282 -13.57 24.00 -19.30
C LYS A 282 -13.49 22.79 -20.23
N GLN A 283 -12.81 22.93 -21.38
CA GLN A 283 -12.63 21.86 -22.36
C GLN A 283 -11.80 20.69 -21.81
N TRP A 284 -10.83 20.97 -20.93
CA TRP A 284 -10.07 19.94 -20.25
C TRP A 284 -10.91 19.15 -19.23
N LEU A 285 -11.87 19.80 -18.57
CA LEU A 285 -12.71 19.20 -17.53
C LEU A 285 -13.95 18.47 -18.08
N GLU A 286 -14.47 18.86 -19.24
CA GLU A 286 -15.66 18.27 -19.89
C GLU A 286 -15.64 16.72 -19.97
N PRO A 287 -14.55 16.05 -20.41
CA PRO A 287 -14.49 14.59 -20.46
C PRO A 287 -14.59 13.89 -19.09
N VAL A 288 -14.41 14.60 -17.98
CA VAL A 288 -14.64 14.05 -16.64
C VAL A 288 -16.13 14.00 -16.32
N LYS A 289 -16.88 15.05 -16.68
CA LYS A 289 -18.32 15.11 -16.49
C LYS A 289 -19.05 13.98 -17.20
N GLU A 290 -18.67 13.70 -18.45
CA GLU A 290 -19.24 12.62 -19.26
C GLU A 290 -19.02 11.25 -18.60
N ARG A 291 -17.78 10.96 -18.18
CA ARG A 291 -17.43 9.72 -17.48
C ARG A 291 -18.14 9.57 -16.12
N GLU A 292 -18.36 10.66 -15.39
CA GLU A 292 -19.17 10.63 -14.17
C GLU A 292 -20.66 10.39 -14.44
N GLY A 293 -21.20 10.97 -15.52
CA GLY A 293 -22.56 10.75 -16.00
C GLY A 293 -22.81 9.28 -16.35
N GLU A 294 -21.96 8.70 -17.20
CA GLU A 294 -22.02 7.28 -17.59
C GLU A 294 -21.90 6.35 -16.38
N ARG A 295 -21.03 6.69 -15.41
CA ARG A 295 -20.87 5.89 -14.19
C ARG A 295 -22.10 5.96 -13.28
N LYS A 296 -22.77 7.11 -13.19
CA LYS A 296 -24.04 7.27 -12.45
C LYS A 296 -25.18 6.49 -13.14
N GLU A 297 -25.21 6.48 -14.46
CA GLU A 297 -26.20 5.74 -15.25
C GLU A 297 -26.02 4.22 -15.12
N ARG A 298 -24.78 3.72 -15.22
CA ARG A 298 -24.45 2.30 -14.94
C ARG A 298 -24.81 1.88 -13.51
N LYS A 299 -24.61 2.76 -12.52
CA LYS A 299 -25.03 2.50 -11.11
C LYS A 299 -26.54 2.46 -10.94
N ARG A 300 -27.31 3.31 -11.65
CA ARG A 300 -28.78 3.27 -11.63
C ARG A 300 -29.31 1.97 -12.25
N SER A 301 -28.84 1.62 -13.44
CA SER A 301 -29.17 0.35 -14.11
C SER A 301 -28.84 -0.88 -13.24
N SER A 302 -27.68 -0.88 -12.58
CA SER A 302 -27.28 -1.94 -11.65
C SER A 302 -28.19 -2.03 -10.40
N LYS A 303 -28.66 -0.88 -9.88
CA LYS A 303 -29.55 -0.83 -8.71
C LYS A 303 -30.95 -1.36 -9.03
N ASP A 304 -31.45 -1.08 -10.23
CA ASP A 304 -32.75 -1.60 -10.69
C ASP A 304 -32.67 -3.12 -10.91
N THR A 305 -31.58 -3.61 -11.51
CA THR A 305 -31.32 -5.06 -11.65
C THR A 305 -31.22 -5.76 -10.29
N LYS A 306 -30.64 -5.09 -9.28
CA LYS A 306 -30.53 -5.65 -7.91
C LYS A 306 -31.90 -5.72 -7.22
N ARG A 307 -32.75 -4.71 -7.39
CA ARG A 307 -34.13 -4.70 -6.85
C ARG A 307 -35.01 -5.79 -7.43
N GLU A 308 -34.83 -6.10 -8.71
CA GLU A 308 -35.57 -7.17 -9.37
C GLU A 308 -35.15 -8.55 -8.83
N ARG A 309 -33.85 -8.80 -8.70
CA ARG A 309 -33.30 -10.01 -8.07
C ARG A 309 -33.69 -10.16 -6.60
N GLU A 310 -33.85 -9.06 -5.88
CA GLU A 310 -34.26 -9.07 -4.47
C GLU A 310 -35.75 -9.45 -4.32
N ARG A 311 -36.61 -8.96 -5.21
CA ARG A 311 -38.03 -9.39 -5.28
C ARG A 311 -38.18 -10.87 -5.61
N GLU A 312 -37.33 -11.39 -6.48
CA GLU A 312 -37.31 -12.82 -6.85
C GLU A 312 -36.87 -13.69 -5.66
N ARG A 313 -35.80 -13.31 -4.97
CA ARG A 313 -35.35 -13.98 -3.74
C ARG A 313 -36.38 -13.94 -2.61
N GLU A 314 -37.14 -12.86 -2.49
CA GLU A 314 -38.21 -12.77 -1.49
C GLU A 314 -39.37 -13.73 -1.81
N ARG A 315 -39.70 -13.93 -3.09
CA ARG A 315 -40.67 -14.94 -3.52
C ARG A 315 -40.20 -16.35 -3.19
N GLU A 316 -38.95 -16.69 -3.55
CA GLU A 316 -38.35 -17.98 -3.21
C GLU A 316 -38.27 -18.21 -1.70
N ARG A 317 -37.97 -17.18 -0.90
CA ARG A 317 -37.91 -17.27 0.55
C ARG A 317 -39.28 -17.58 1.16
N ARG A 318 -40.34 -16.92 0.69
CA ARG A 318 -41.72 -17.20 1.14
C ARG A 318 -42.15 -18.62 0.78
N GLU A 319 -41.70 -19.14 -0.36
CA GLU A 319 -41.97 -20.51 -0.78
C GLU A 319 -41.24 -21.54 0.10
N ARG A 320 -39.95 -21.32 0.36
CA ARG A 320 -39.15 -22.14 1.29
C ARG A 320 -39.66 -22.08 2.73
N GLU A 321 -40.22 -20.95 3.15
CA GLU A 321 -40.78 -20.80 4.50
C GLU A 321 -42.07 -21.60 4.65
N ARG A 322 -42.94 -21.60 3.63
CA ARG A 322 -44.11 -22.50 3.57
C ARG A 322 -43.72 -23.97 3.53
N GLU A 323 -42.64 -24.31 2.84
CA GLU A 323 -42.11 -25.68 2.80
C GLU A 323 -41.56 -26.12 4.16
N ARG A 324 -40.79 -25.26 4.83
CA ARG A 324 -40.30 -25.48 6.19
C ARG A 324 -41.41 -25.57 7.22
N GLU A 325 -42.50 -24.84 7.05
CA GLU A 325 -43.66 -24.93 7.94
C GLU A 325 -44.36 -26.29 7.80
N ARG A 326 -44.53 -26.78 6.57
CA ARG A 326 -45.00 -28.15 6.30
C ARG A 326 -44.04 -29.22 6.85
N GLU A 327 -42.74 -28.97 6.76
CA GLU A 327 -41.71 -29.86 7.30
C GLU A 327 -41.72 -29.89 8.83
N ARG A 328 -41.87 -28.73 9.49
CA ARG A 328 -42.03 -28.63 10.95
C ARG A 328 -43.31 -29.30 11.44
N GLU A 329 -44.37 -29.28 10.65
CA GLU A 329 -45.61 -29.98 10.99
C GLU A 329 -45.41 -31.51 10.95
N ARG A 330 -44.73 -32.02 9.91
CA ARG A 330 -44.29 -33.43 9.82
C ARG A 330 -43.30 -33.80 10.92
N GLU A 331 -42.43 -32.88 11.30
CA GLU A 331 -41.44 -33.08 12.35
C GLU A 331 -42.09 -33.11 13.73
N ARG A 332 -43.10 -32.26 14.01
CA ARG A 332 -43.92 -32.33 15.23
C ARG A 332 -44.70 -33.64 15.33
N GLU A 333 -45.15 -34.17 14.19
CA GLU A 333 -45.83 -35.48 14.14
C GLU A 333 -44.84 -36.62 14.46
N ARG A 334 -43.64 -36.59 13.87
CA ARG A 334 -42.54 -37.52 14.20
C ARG A 334 -42.03 -37.34 15.63
N GLU A 335 -42.07 -36.14 16.17
CA GLU A 335 -41.64 -35.83 17.53
C GLU A 335 -42.65 -36.37 18.55
N ARG A 336 -43.95 -36.29 18.28
CA ARG A 336 -44.99 -36.99 19.07
C ARG A 336 -44.83 -38.51 19.05
N GLU A 337 -44.39 -39.06 17.92
CA GLU A 337 -44.09 -40.49 17.78
C GLU A 337 -42.83 -40.88 18.56
N ARG A 338 -41.77 -40.07 18.47
CA ARG A 338 -40.54 -40.22 19.25
C ARG A 338 -40.74 -39.95 20.74
N GLU A 339 -41.70 -39.12 21.14
CA GLU A 339 -42.00 -38.87 22.54
C GLU A 339 -42.68 -40.09 23.18
N ARG A 340 -43.56 -40.78 22.43
CA ARG A 340 -44.10 -42.10 22.81
C ARG A 340 -43.02 -43.19 22.87
N GLU A 341 -41.98 -43.08 22.05
CA GLU A 341 -40.83 -43.98 22.07
C GLU A 341 -39.85 -43.66 23.23
N ARG A 342 -39.61 -42.38 23.49
CA ARG A 342 -38.81 -41.87 24.63
C ARG A 342 -39.48 -42.14 25.96
N GLU A 343 -40.80 -42.21 26.04
CA GLU A 343 -41.49 -42.62 27.26
C GLU A 343 -41.23 -44.10 27.58
N ARG A 344 -41.15 -44.95 26.54
CA ARG A 344 -40.72 -46.36 26.65
C ARG A 344 -39.21 -46.50 26.90
N GLU A 345 -38.41 -45.54 26.47
CA GLU A 345 -36.96 -45.52 26.67
C GLU A 345 -36.56 -44.95 28.03
N ARG A 346 -37.29 -43.96 28.56
CA ARG A 346 -37.13 -43.41 29.94
C ARG A 346 -37.41 -44.46 31.01
N GLU A 347 -38.26 -45.44 30.72
CA GLU A 347 -38.47 -46.60 31.59
C GLU A 347 -37.23 -47.52 31.61
N ARG A 348 -36.47 -47.59 30.51
CA ARG A 348 -35.19 -48.33 30.37
C ARG A 348 -33.96 -47.51 30.84
N GLU A 349 -34.05 -46.19 30.80
CA GLU A 349 -32.97 -45.25 31.16
C GLU A 349 -32.90 -45.01 32.67
N ARG A 350 -34.04 -45.07 33.38
CA ARG A 350 -34.08 -45.13 34.86
C ARG A 350 -33.30 -46.32 35.44
N GLU A 351 -33.12 -47.38 34.65
CA GLU A 351 -32.30 -48.54 35.00
C GLU A 351 -30.79 -48.31 34.73
N ARG A 352 -30.44 -47.42 33.78
CA ARG A 352 -29.06 -47.08 33.39
C ARG A 352 -28.45 -45.91 34.17
N GLU A 353 -29.25 -44.91 34.56
CA GLU A 353 -28.80 -43.79 35.41
C GLU A 353 -28.31 -44.25 36.80
N ARG A 354 -28.79 -45.41 37.28
CA ARG A 354 -28.26 -46.07 38.49
C ARG A 354 -26.80 -46.50 38.34
N ASN A 355 -26.30 -46.70 37.12
CA ASN A 355 -24.94 -47.12 36.82
C ASN A 355 -24.00 -45.98 36.39
N GLU A 356 -24.51 -44.86 35.85
CA GLU A 356 -23.72 -43.72 35.35
C GLU A 356 -23.16 -42.82 36.49
N LEU A 357 -23.87 -42.74 37.63
CA LEU A 357 -23.45 -41.98 38.82
C LEU A 357 -22.12 -42.46 39.43
N VAL A 358 -21.71 -43.70 39.15
CA VAL A 358 -20.42 -44.27 39.60
C VAL A 358 -19.24 -43.82 38.72
N LYS A 359 -19.48 -43.40 37.47
CA LYS A 359 -18.44 -42.92 36.54
C LYS A 359 -18.02 -41.48 36.79
N ILE A 360 -18.97 -40.61 37.15
CA ILE A 360 -18.75 -39.17 37.36
C ILE A 360 -17.85 -38.91 38.60
N GLN A 361 -17.87 -39.80 39.60
CA GLN A 361 -16.95 -39.74 40.75
C GLN A 361 -15.51 -40.16 40.40
N ARG A 362 -15.27 -40.86 39.29
CA ARG A 362 -13.92 -41.28 38.85
C ARG A 362 -13.18 -40.19 38.08
N GLU A 363 -13.87 -39.27 37.41
CA GLU A 363 -13.25 -38.16 36.68
C GLU A 363 -12.83 -36.99 37.59
N LYS A 364 -13.64 -36.66 38.61
CA LYS A 364 -13.26 -35.67 39.64
C LYS A 364 -12.04 -36.09 40.49
N ARG A 365 -11.65 -37.36 40.43
CA ARG A 365 -10.44 -37.91 41.07
C ARG A 365 -9.20 -37.86 40.18
N ARG A 366 -9.36 -37.65 38.86
CA ARG A 366 -8.24 -37.49 37.90
C ARG A 366 -7.69 -36.06 37.88
N GLU A 367 -8.52 -35.05 38.12
CA GLU A 367 -8.08 -33.65 38.20
C GLU A 367 -7.23 -33.35 39.45
N ARG A 368 -7.57 -33.96 40.60
CA ARG A 368 -6.77 -33.82 41.84
C ARG A 368 -5.43 -34.55 41.85
N LYS A 369 -5.06 -35.24 40.75
CA LYS A 369 -3.81 -36.01 40.63
C LYS A 369 -2.75 -35.34 39.74
N ARG A 370 -3.06 -34.18 39.13
CA ARG A 370 -2.11 -33.35 38.36
C ARG A 370 -1.29 -32.36 39.21
N GLU A 371 -1.60 -32.23 40.51
CA GLU A 371 -0.90 -31.30 41.43
C GLU A 371 0.40 -31.86 42.04
N ARG A 372 0.94 -32.98 41.55
CA ARG A 372 2.19 -33.59 42.05
C ARG A 372 3.05 -34.21 40.95
N GLU A 373 3.21 -33.52 39.83
CA GLU A 373 4.32 -33.80 38.90
C GLU A 373 5.53 -32.94 39.31
N PRO A 374 6.76 -33.47 39.24
CA PRO A 374 7.95 -32.68 39.56
C PRO A 374 8.03 -31.50 38.60
N VAL A 375 8.25 -30.30 39.14
CA VAL A 375 8.44 -29.08 38.34
C VAL A 375 9.73 -29.25 37.53
N ILE A 376 9.60 -29.73 36.29
CA ILE A 376 10.69 -29.67 35.32
C ILE A 376 10.80 -28.18 34.95
N MET A 377 11.89 -27.55 35.40
CA MET A 377 12.20 -26.17 35.03
C MET A 377 12.48 -26.11 33.53
N THR A 378 11.49 -25.70 32.73
CA THR A 378 11.65 -25.51 31.29
C THR A 378 12.51 -24.27 31.04
N THR A 379 13.57 -24.41 30.26
CA THR A 379 14.37 -23.28 29.76
C THR A 379 13.95 -22.97 28.33
N VAL A 380 13.52 -21.74 28.08
CA VAL A 380 13.10 -21.25 26.76
C VAL A 380 14.09 -20.21 26.26
N ALA A 381 14.47 -20.26 24.99
CA ALA A 381 15.17 -19.16 24.33
C ALA A 381 14.28 -18.56 23.23
N THR A 382 14.18 -17.24 23.18
CA THR A 382 13.45 -16.53 22.12
C THR A 382 14.45 -15.74 21.27
N VAL A 383 14.26 -15.67 19.95
CA VAL A 383 15.11 -14.84 19.06
C VAL A 383 14.23 -13.87 18.30
N GLY A 384 14.70 -12.63 18.13
CA GLY A 384 13.90 -11.53 17.57
C GLY A 384 12.89 -10.96 18.57
N THR A 385 13.21 -11.07 19.87
CA THR A 385 12.30 -10.79 20.99
C THR A 385 11.89 -9.32 21.11
N SER A 386 12.67 -8.40 20.54
CA SER A 386 12.40 -6.96 20.62
C SER A 386 11.21 -6.48 19.79
N GLY A 387 10.64 -7.32 18.91
CA GLY A 387 9.40 -7.02 18.19
C GLY A 387 8.14 -7.27 19.05
N TYR A 388 6.99 -6.74 18.63
CA TYR A 388 5.74 -6.78 19.42
C TYR A 388 5.31 -8.20 19.84
N VAL A 389 5.39 -9.18 18.93
CA VAL A 389 5.07 -10.60 19.25
C VAL A 389 6.03 -11.17 20.29
N GLY A 390 7.33 -10.87 20.18
CA GLY A 390 8.34 -11.31 21.14
C GLY A 390 8.15 -10.70 22.52
N GLN A 391 7.87 -9.38 22.56
CA GLN A 391 7.55 -8.66 23.80
C GLN A 391 6.33 -9.25 24.49
N ALA A 392 5.22 -9.45 23.76
CA ALA A 392 4.00 -10.04 24.31
C ALA A 392 4.23 -11.47 24.81
N THR A 393 5.03 -12.26 24.10
CA THR A 393 5.37 -13.64 24.51
C THR A 393 6.19 -13.65 25.81
N VAL A 394 7.21 -12.79 25.93
CA VAL A 394 8.03 -12.70 27.14
C VAL A 394 7.22 -12.19 28.33
N GLN A 395 6.36 -11.19 28.13
CA GLN A 395 5.46 -10.69 29.17
C GLN A 395 4.49 -11.77 29.64
N ALA A 396 3.93 -12.56 28.72
CA ALA A 396 3.06 -13.68 29.06
C ALA A 396 3.82 -14.80 29.79
N LEU A 397 5.04 -15.14 29.38
CA LEU A 397 5.90 -16.10 30.09
C LEU A 397 6.23 -15.63 31.51
N ALA A 398 6.60 -14.37 31.68
CA ALA A 398 6.89 -13.79 32.99
C ALA A 398 5.66 -13.85 33.93
N LYS A 399 4.48 -13.51 33.41
CA LYS A 399 3.26 -13.39 34.21
C LYS A 399 2.58 -14.73 34.49
N ALA A 400 2.41 -15.57 33.46
CA ALA A 400 1.62 -16.80 33.55
C ALA A 400 2.45 -18.04 33.89
N PHE A 401 3.77 -18.00 33.64
CA PHE A 401 4.66 -19.15 33.79
C PHE A 401 5.97 -18.78 34.51
N PRO A 402 5.91 -18.29 35.77
CA PRO A 402 7.09 -17.83 36.49
C PRO A 402 8.16 -18.91 36.74
N ASN A 403 7.80 -20.20 36.64
CA ASN A 403 8.71 -21.34 36.76
C ASN A 403 9.48 -21.65 35.46
N VAL A 404 9.17 -20.97 34.35
CA VAL A 404 9.90 -21.11 33.08
C VAL A 404 11.03 -20.11 33.04
N THR A 405 12.27 -20.57 32.88
CA THR A 405 13.43 -19.70 32.71
C THR A 405 13.53 -19.25 31.26
N VAL A 406 13.58 -17.94 31.00
CA VAL A 406 13.56 -17.39 29.64
C VAL A 406 14.87 -16.68 29.33
N LYS A 407 15.57 -17.15 28.30
CA LYS A 407 16.62 -16.40 27.61
C LYS A 407 15.98 -15.53 26.53
N ALA A 408 15.65 -14.29 26.89
CA ALA A 408 15.06 -13.33 25.97
C ALA A 408 16.13 -12.78 25.01
N GLY A 409 16.23 -13.36 23.82
CA GLY A 409 17.25 -13.05 22.83
C GLY A 409 17.00 -11.76 22.09
N VAL A 410 17.94 -10.82 22.22
CA VAL A 410 17.95 -9.51 21.56
C VAL A 410 19.33 -9.26 20.96
N ARG A 411 19.44 -8.38 19.96
CA ARG A 411 20.75 -8.05 19.35
C ARG A 411 21.67 -7.30 20.31
N ASP A 412 21.09 -6.38 21.07
CA ASP A 412 21.78 -5.60 22.10
C ASP A 412 20.97 -5.66 23.41
N PRO A 413 21.43 -6.45 24.39
CA PRO A 413 20.79 -6.52 25.70
C PRO A 413 20.80 -5.21 26.47
N THR A 414 21.70 -4.28 26.16
CA THR A 414 21.87 -3.02 26.91
C THR A 414 20.93 -1.91 26.45
N ALA A 415 20.36 -2.02 25.24
CA ALA A 415 19.44 -1.03 24.70
C ALA A 415 18.15 -0.86 25.55
N ASP A 416 17.63 0.36 25.65
CA ASP A 416 16.45 0.69 26.45
C ASP A 416 15.23 -0.19 26.12
N LYS A 417 14.99 -0.43 24.82
CA LYS A 417 13.90 -1.31 24.36
C LYS A 417 14.07 -2.75 24.83
N ALA A 418 15.30 -3.24 24.95
CA ALA A 418 15.57 -4.56 25.50
C ALA A 418 15.39 -4.56 27.03
N GLN A 419 15.82 -3.51 27.73
CA GLN A 419 15.62 -3.39 29.17
C GLN A 419 14.14 -3.39 29.57
N ALA A 420 13.27 -2.81 28.73
CA ALA A 420 11.81 -2.86 28.92
C ALA A 420 11.20 -4.28 28.91
N LEU A 421 11.93 -5.30 28.42
CA LEU A 421 11.49 -6.70 28.44
C LEU A 421 11.68 -7.38 29.81
N LYS A 422 12.39 -6.77 30.76
CA LYS A 422 12.56 -7.30 32.12
C LYS A 422 11.23 -7.23 32.88
N ALA A 423 10.38 -8.23 32.65
CA ALA A 423 9.03 -8.32 33.21
C ALA A 423 8.93 -9.26 34.43
N GLY A 424 10.03 -9.89 34.83
CA GLY A 424 10.10 -10.79 35.99
C GLY A 424 11.48 -11.41 36.17
N ASP A 425 11.73 -12.01 37.33
CA ASP A 425 13.03 -12.61 37.70
C ASP A 425 13.41 -13.79 36.79
N ASN A 426 12.43 -14.40 36.14
CA ASN A 426 12.61 -15.51 35.22
C ASN A 426 13.04 -15.07 33.81
N ILE A 427 13.12 -13.76 33.52
CA ILE A 427 13.51 -13.23 32.21
C ILE A 427 14.96 -12.74 32.22
N LYS A 428 15.83 -13.44 31.50
CA LYS A 428 17.22 -13.07 31.29
C LYS A 428 17.44 -12.54 29.86
N LEU A 429 17.72 -11.24 29.74
CA LEU A 429 18.13 -10.66 28.46
C LEU A 429 19.46 -11.26 28.02
N THR A 430 19.49 -11.77 26.80
CA THR A 430 20.64 -12.51 26.26
C THR A 430 20.95 -11.98 24.86
N LYS A 431 22.23 -11.82 24.52
CA LYS A 431 22.62 -11.43 23.16
C LYS A 431 22.45 -12.63 22.23
N ILE A 432 21.44 -12.57 21.36
CA ILE A 432 21.20 -13.58 20.33
C ILE A 432 21.00 -12.88 18.98
N ASP A 433 21.94 -13.06 18.06
CA ASP A 433 21.91 -12.48 16.71
C ASP A 433 21.66 -13.57 15.65
N MET A 434 20.59 -13.39 14.85
CA MET A 434 20.23 -14.31 13.76
C MET A 434 21.28 -14.37 12.63
N ASN A 435 22.23 -13.42 12.59
CA ASN A 435 23.34 -13.44 11.65
C ASN A 435 24.59 -14.15 12.18
N ASP A 436 24.60 -14.54 13.46
CA ASP A 436 25.75 -15.17 14.12
C ASP A 436 25.36 -16.57 14.60
N ALA A 437 25.63 -17.57 13.74
CA ALA A 437 25.27 -18.97 13.99
C ALA A 437 25.98 -19.56 15.22
N GLU A 438 27.23 -19.17 15.48
CA GLU A 438 27.99 -19.66 16.64
C GLU A 438 27.44 -19.05 17.94
N ASN A 439 27.08 -17.76 17.92
CA ASN A 439 26.37 -17.13 19.04
C ASN A 439 25.03 -17.83 19.32
N MET A 440 24.20 -18.08 18.30
CA MET A 440 22.94 -18.81 18.49
C MET A 440 23.17 -20.21 19.06
N LYS A 441 24.11 -20.97 18.51
CA LYS A 441 24.42 -22.34 18.97
C LYS A 441 24.89 -22.35 20.43
N ALA A 442 25.73 -21.38 20.83
CA ALA A 442 26.18 -21.24 22.21
C ALA A 442 25.01 -20.93 23.16
N GLU A 443 24.13 -20.00 22.78
CA GLU A 443 23.03 -19.58 23.64
C GLU A 443 21.86 -20.58 23.70
N PHE A 444 21.67 -21.38 22.67
CA PHE A 444 20.67 -22.45 22.63
C PHE A 444 21.10 -23.72 23.38
N LYS A 445 22.37 -23.83 23.80
CA LYS A 445 22.84 -25.01 24.53
C LYS A 445 22.07 -25.19 25.83
N GLY A 446 21.49 -26.39 26.02
CA GLY A 446 20.73 -26.75 27.22
C GLY A 446 19.34 -26.13 27.32
N VAL A 447 18.85 -25.49 26.24
CA VAL A 447 17.49 -24.95 26.16
C VAL A 447 16.53 -26.07 25.76
N ASP A 448 15.36 -26.12 26.40
CA ASP A 448 14.31 -27.09 26.07
C ASP A 448 13.53 -26.66 24.82
N ALA A 449 13.16 -25.38 24.73
CA ALA A 449 12.39 -24.85 23.59
C ALA A 449 12.98 -23.55 23.03
N VAL A 450 13.10 -23.47 21.71
CA VAL A 450 13.53 -22.25 20.99
C VAL A 450 12.35 -21.66 20.21
N TYR A 451 12.07 -20.37 20.39
CA TYR A 451 11.09 -19.63 19.58
C TYR A 451 11.79 -18.66 18.63
N VAL A 452 11.63 -18.88 17.33
CA VAL A 452 12.24 -18.05 16.28
C VAL A 452 11.22 -17.05 15.74
N ILE A 453 11.41 -15.76 16.06
CA ILE A 453 10.54 -14.65 15.64
C ILE A 453 11.32 -13.76 14.67
N THR A 454 11.30 -14.11 13.39
CA THR A 454 12.05 -13.34 12.39
C THR A 454 11.30 -12.07 12.00
N PRO A 455 11.89 -10.88 12.17
CA PRO A 455 11.27 -9.61 11.75
C PRO A 455 11.07 -9.57 10.24
N GLY A 456 10.33 -8.57 9.76
CA GLY A 456 10.18 -8.31 8.32
C GLY A 456 11.56 -8.12 7.66
N HIS A 457 11.96 -9.07 6.82
CA HIS A 457 13.22 -9.03 6.07
C HIS A 457 13.06 -9.74 4.72
N ILE A 458 13.83 -9.33 3.71
CA ILE A 458 13.79 -9.98 2.39
C ILE A 458 14.30 -11.42 2.46
N ASP A 459 15.32 -11.66 3.29
CA ASP A 459 15.91 -12.99 3.57
C ASP A 459 15.25 -13.70 4.76
N ARG A 460 13.95 -13.50 5.00
CA ARG A 460 13.26 -14.06 6.19
C ARG A 460 13.47 -15.56 6.33
N ALA A 461 13.31 -16.32 5.24
CA ALA A 461 13.43 -17.77 5.27
C ALA A 461 14.84 -18.21 5.70
N LYS A 462 15.87 -17.66 5.05
CA LYS A 462 17.27 -17.90 5.40
C LYS A 462 17.57 -17.63 6.88
N LEU A 463 17.14 -16.48 7.41
CA LEU A 463 17.40 -16.12 8.82
C LEU A 463 16.70 -17.08 9.79
N THR A 464 15.45 -17.44 9.51
CA THR A 464 14.72 -18.42 10.32
C THR A 464 15.39 -19.80 10.27
N ASN A 465 15.75 -20.26 9.07
CA ASN A 465 16.34 -21.58 8.85
C ASN A 465 17.70 -21.71 9.55
N ASN A 466 18.53 -20.66 9.51
CA ASN A 466 19.78 -20.60 10.28
C ASN A 466 19.55 -20.78 11.79
N ALA A 467 18.50 -20.17 12.34
CA ALA A 467 18.18 -20.31 13.76
C ALA A 467 17.63 -21.71 14.10
N VAL A 468 16.84 -22.31 13.21
CA VAL A 468 16.39 -23.72 13.32
C VAL A 468 17.58 -24.67 13.32
N ASP A 469 18.53 -24.48 12.41
CA ASP A 469 19.74 -25.31 12.31
C ASP A 469 20.66 -25.13 13.53
N ALA A 470 20.80 -23.91 14.03
CA ALA A 470 21.53 -23.65 15.27
C ALA A 470 20.86 -24.32 16.48
N ALA A 471 19.53 -24.30 16.56
CA ALA A 471 18.78 -24.99 17.61
C ALA A 471 18.99 -26.51 17.53
N LYS A 472 19.00 -27.07 16.31
CA LYS A 472 19.35 -28.49 16.06
C LYS A 472 20.74 -28.81 16.58
N ALA A 473 21.72 -28.03 16.15
CA ALA A 473 23.13 -28.25 16.47
C ALA A 473 23.42 -28.08 17.97
N ALA A 474 22.63 -27.27 18.66
CA ALA A 474 22.71 -27.07 20.11
C ALA A 474 21.96 -28.14 20.92
N GLY A 475 21.18 -29.02 20.26
CA GLY A 475 20.41 -30.07 20.92
C GLY A 475 19.14 -29.58 21.60
N ALA A 476 18.52 -28.51 21.10
CA ALA A 476 17.22 -28.05 21.59
C ALA A 476 16.16 -29.16 21.40
N LYS A 477 15.26 -29.33 22.38
CA LYS A 477 14.25 -30.40 22.36
C LYS A 477 13.01 -30.01 21.53
N PHE A 478 12.79 -28.72 21.32
CA PHE A 478 11.64 -28.20 20.61
C PHE A 478 11.96 -26.87 19.89
N VAL A 479 11.39 -26.66 18.71
CA VAL A 479 11.49 -25.39 17.97
C VAL A 479 10.11 -24.89 17.53
N MET A 480 9.77 -23.66 17.89
CA MET A 480 8.61 -22.96 17.38
C MET A 480 9.02 -21.90 16.37
N VAL A 481 8.33 -21.81 15.24
CA VAL A 481 8.56 -20.80 14.19
C VAL A 481 7.28 -20.06 13.83
N VAL A 482 7.43 -18.78 13.47
CA VAL A 482 6.33 -17.97 12.93
C VAL A 482 6.15 -18.23 11.43
N SER A 483 4.91 -18.46 11.01
CA SER A 483 4.48 -18.55 9.61
C SER A 483 3.24 -17.66 9.39
N VAL A 484 2.66 -17.69 8.20
CA VAL A 484 1.44 -16.94 7.84
C VAL A 484 0.37 -17.87 7.23
N PRO A 485 -0.93 -17.52 7.34
CA PRO A 485 -2.01 -18.29 6.71
C PRO A 485 -1.85 -18.49 5.21
N THR A 486 -1.19 -17.56 4.52
CA THR A 486 -0.93 -17.58 3.07
C THR A 486 0.36 -18.32 2.68
N ALA A 487 0.97 -19.09 3.58
CA ALA A 487 2.14 -19.92 3.24
C ALA A 487 1.84 -20.81 2.02
N TYR A 488 2.86 -21.01 1.17
CA TYR A 488 2.80 -21.73 -0.12
C TYR A 488 2.02 -21.03 -1.25
N THR A 489 1.63 -19.78 -1.11
CA THR A 489 1.14 -18.98 -2.26
C THR A 489 2.29 -18.22 -2.94
N ASP A 490 2.02 -17.71 -4.14
CA ASP A 490 2.93 -16.81 -4.87
C ASP A 490 3.00 -15.39 -4.27
N SER A 491 2.45 -15.16 -3.08
CA SER A 491 2.68 -13.90 -2.37
C SER A 491 4.09 -13.84 -1.79
N CYS A 492 4.61 -12.62 -1.61
CA CYS A 492 5.92 -12.36 -1.00
C CYS A 492 6.11 -13.14 0.30
N PHE A 493 5.16 -13.01 1.24
CA PHE A 493 5.23 -13.71 2.53
C PHE A 493 4.87 -15.19 2.41
N GLY A 494 4.00 -15.56 1.46
CA GLY A 494 3.61 -16.94 1.21
C GLY A 494 4.78 -17.82 0.80
N ARG A 495 5.62 -17.34 -0.13
CA ARG A 495 6.86 -18.02 -0.54
C ARG A 495 7.84 -18.17 0.62
N GLN A 496 8.15 -17.07 1.31
CA GLN A 496 9.08 -17.08 2.44
C GLN A 496 8.65 -18.05 3.54
N CYS A 497 7.36 -18.06 3.90
CA CYS A 497 6.87 -18.89 5.00
C CYS A 497 6.65 -20.36 4.58
N GLY A 498 6.36 -20.62 3.30
CA GLY A 498 6.35 -21.99 2.77
C GLY A 498 7.71 -22.66 2.93
N GLU A 499 8.78 -21.95 2.54
CA GLU A 499 10.17 -22.43 2.70
C GLU A 499 10.54 -22.70 4.17
N ILE A 500 10.14 -21.80 5.09
CA ILE A 500 10.35 -21.98 6.55
C ILE A 500 9.65 -23.24 7.06
N GLU A 501 8.39 -23.43 6.66
CA GLU A 501 7.61 -24.58 7.11
C GLU A 501 8.18 -25.90 6.60
N ASP A 502 8.71 -25.94 5.38
CA ASP A 502 9.34 -27.14 4.84
C ASP A 502 10.68 -27.43 5.56
N HIS A 503 11.47 -26.40 5.82
CA HIS A 503 12.76 -26.54 6.51
C HIS A 503 12.58 -27.06 7.94
N VAL A 504 11.67 -26.47 8.73
CA VAL A 504 11.47 -26.90 10.13
C VAL A 504 10.94 -28.34 10.23
N LYS A 505 10.10 -28.77 9.28
CA LYS A 505 9.64 -30.18 9.20
C LYS A 505 10.79 -31.13 8.87
N ALA A 506 11.68 -30.73 7.96
CA ALA A 506 12.83 -31.52 7.56
C ALA A 506 13.95 -31.54 8.62
N ALA A 507 13.95 -30.60 9.57
CA ALA A 507 15.01 -30.46 10.57
C ALA A 507 15.13 -31.68 11.50
N GLY A 508 14.07 -32.46 11.70
CA GLY A 508 14.09 -33.65 12.56
C GLY A 508 14.14 -33.35 14.06
N ILE A 509 13.74 -32.13 14.46
CA ILE A 509 13.50 -31.73 15.86
C ILE A 509 11.99 -31.59 16.03
N PRO A 510 11.40 -31.97 17.18
CA PRO A 510 10.01 -31.64 17.48
C PRO A 510 9.74 -30.15 17.28
N TYR A 511 8.67 -29.82 16.55
CA TYR A 511 8.40 -28.44 16.18
C TYR A 511 6.95 -28.01 16.38
N CYS A 512 6.72 -26.69 16.40
CA CYS A 512 5.40 -26.11 16.20
C CYS A 512 5.48 -24.98 15.17
N ILE A 513 4.59 -25.02 14.17
CA ILE A 513 4.41 -23.93 13.21
C ILE A 513 3.24 -23.06 13.69
N LEU A 514 3.51 -21.81 14.01
CA LEU A 514 2.48 -20.86 14.44
C LEU A 514 2.18 -19.87 13.31
N ARG A 515 1.06 -20.07 12.61
CA ARG A 515 0.58 -19.17 11.56
C ARG A 515 -0.15 -17.99 12.17
N LEU A 516 0.36 -16.79 11.93
CA LEU A 516 -0.19 -15.54 12.44
C LEU A 516 -0.90 -14.75 11.34
N PRO A 517 -2.18 -14.36 11.53
CA PRO A 517 -2.91 -13.51 10.59
C PRO A 517 -2.51 -12.04 10.79
N MET A 518 -3.23 -11.12 10.15
CA MET A 518 -3.11 -9.70 10.46
C MET A 518 -3.51 -9.42 11.92
N PHE A 519 -2.91 -8.39 12.50
CA PHE A 519 -3.13 -8.06 13.91
C PHE A 519 -4.20 -6.98 14.09
N ILE A 520 -4.97 -7.10 15.17
CA ILE A 520 -5.86 -6.01 15.63
C ILE A 520 -5.01 -4.75 15.93
N ASP A 521 -3.82 -4.94 16.51
CA ASP A 521 -2.87 -3.88 16.84
C ASP A 521 -2.37 -3.05 15.64
N ASN A 522 -2.57 -3.51 14.41
CA ASN A 522 -2.25 -2.71 13.21
C ASN A 522 -3.04 -1.39 13.17
N TYR A 523 -4.14 -1.28 13.92
CA TYR A 523 -4.91 -0.06 14.06
C TYR A 523 -4.17 1.06 14.82
N TRP A 524 -3.10 0.76 15.56
CA TRP A 524 -2.18 1.79 16.07
C TRP A 524 -1.54 2.59 14.92
N GLY A 525 -1.26 1.95 13.78
CA GLY A 525 -0.76 2.64 12.59
C GLY A 525 -1.78 3.58 11.94
N LEU A 526 -3.07 3.45 12.30
CA LEU A 526 -4.16 4.28 11.81
C LEU A 526 -4.64 5.30 12.87
N GLN A 527 -4.00 5.34 14.03
CA GLN A 527 -4.39 6.14 15.18
C GLN A 527 -4.60 7.62 14.82
N GLN A 528 -3.71 8.21 14.02
CA GLN A 528 -3.80 9.63 13.68
C GLN A 528 -5.03 9.96 12.83
N GLY A 529 -5.37 9.11 11.85
CA GLY A 529 -6.56 9.30 11.02
C GLY A 529 -7.85 9.11 11.83
N ILE A 530 -7.85 8.17 12.77
CA ILE A 530 -8.98 7.95 13.68
C ILE A 530 -9.15 9.17 14.60
N LYS A 531 -8.05 9.67 15.20
CA LYS A 531 -8.05 10.87 16.05
C LYS A 531 -8.53 12.11 15.32
N ASN A 532 -7.81 12.49 14.27
CA ASN A 532 -7.97 13.80 13.64
C ASN A 532 -9.15 13.87 12.70
N ASP A 533 -9.37 12.81 11.91
CA ASP A 533 -10.31 12.85 10.79
C ASP A 533 -11.59 12.06 11.09
N SER A 534 -11.61 11.33 12.22
CA SER A 534 -12.65 10.35 12.51
C SER A 534 -12.76 9.27 11.42
N ASN A 535 -11.65 8.89 10.80
CA ASN A 535 -11.62 7.98 9.65
C ASN A 535 -10.63 6.83 9.84
N ILE A 536 -11.05 5.62 9.47
CA ILE A 536 -10.20 4.45 9.24
C ILE A 536 -9.96 4.34 7.74
N TYR A 537 -8.72 4.50 7.31
CA TYR A 537 -8.32 4.38 5.90
C TYR A 537 -7.77 2.99 5.60
N SER A 538 -8.26 2.34 4.54
CA SER A 538 -7.75 1.03 4.09
C SER A 538 -8.02 0.83 2.60
N PRO A 539 -7.19 0.08 1.86
CA PRO A 539 -7.44 -0.17 0.43
C PRO A 539 -8.58 -1.14 0.15
N THR A 540 -8.96 -1.94 1.14
CA THR A 540 -9.97 -2.98 1.05
C THR A 540 -11.40 -2.45 0.93
N LYS A 541 -12.34 -3.30 0.51
CA LYS A 541 -13.77 -2.98 0.48
C LYS A 541 -14.32 -2.94 1.91
N PRO A 542 -15.28 -2.04 2.22
CA PRO A 542 -15.88 -1.94 3.54
C PRO A 542 -16.53 -3.25 4.05
N GLU A 543 -17.04 -4.08 3.14
CA GLU A 543 -17.65 -5.38 3.41
C GLU A 543 -16.65 -6.56 3.39
N ALA A 544 -15.37 -6.31 3.11
CA ALA A 544 -14.36 -7.37 3.11
C ALA A 544 -14.06 -7.80 4.55
N ALA A 545 -14.33 -9.07 4.84
CA ALA A 545 -14.14 -9.67 6.15
C ALA A 545 -12.84 -10.49 6.22
N TYR A 546 -12.24 -10.50 7.39
CA TYR A 546 -11.03 -11.26 7.70
C TYR A 546 -11.00 -11.63 9.19
N THR A 547 -10.05 -12.47 9.58
CA THR A 547 -9.93 -12.98 10.96
C THR A 547 -8.61 -12.54 11.60
N PRO A 548 -8.54 -11.33 12.18
CA PRO A 548 -7.33 -10.85 12.84
C PRO A 548 -7.13 -11.47 14.22
N ILE A 549 -6.00 -11.22 14.86
CA ILE A 549 -5.74 -11.60 16.26
C ILE A 549 -5.06 -10.46 17.01
N ALA A 550 -5.33 -10.28 18.31
CA ALA A 550 -4.57 -9.33 19.14
C ALA A 550 -3.15 -9.86 19.39
N VAL A 551 -2.14 -8.98 19.37
CA VAL A 551 -0.74 -9.38 19.63
C VAL A 551 -0.56 -9.94 21.04
N GLU A 552 -1.33 -9.44 22.02
CA GLU A 552 -1.32 -9.96 23.39
C GLU A 552 -1.77 -11.43 23.45
N ASP A 553 -2.80 -11.80 22.67
CA ASP A 553 -3.26 -13.19 22.56
C ASP A 553 -2.22 -14.06 21.86
N VAL A 554 -1.55 -13.55 20.83
CA VAL A 554 -0.41 -14.25 20.23
C VAL A 554 0.67 -14.52 21.27
N GLY A 555 0.94 -13.56 22.14
CA GLY A 555 1.88 -13.70 23.26
C GLY A 555 1.47 -14.81 24.23
N LEU A 556 0.21 -14.82 24.67
CA LEU A 556 -0.31 -15.84 25.58
C LEU A 556 -0.29 -17.25 24.97
N ALA A 557 -0.71 -17.40 23.72
CA ALA A 557 -0.67 -18.68 23.01
C ALA A 557 0.77 -19.16 22.84
N SER A 558 1.69 -18.28 22.42
CA SER A 558 3.11 -18.59 22.27
C SER A 558 3.72 -19.03 23.61
N ALA A 559 3.45 -18.30 24.68
CA ALA A 559 3.94 -18.62 26.02
C ALA A 559 3.43 -19.98 26.51
N THR A 560 2.14 -20.28 26.28
CA THR A 560 1.53 -21.55 26.67
C THR A 560 2.13 -22.73 25.92
N ILE A 561 2.33 -22.59 24.59
CA ILE A 561 3.01 -23.61 23.79
C ILE A 561 4.43 -23.84 24.29
N LEU A 562 5.19 -22.77 24.56
CA LEU A 562 6.59 -22.89 24.99
C LEU A 562 6.72 -23.49 26.40
N ALA A 563 5.83 -23.13 27.33
CA ALA A 563 5.81 -23.67 28.69
C ALA A 563 5.43 -25.15 28.74
N HIS A 564 4.67 -25.64 27.75
CA HIS A 564 4.20 -27.02 27.64
C HIS A 564 4.58 -27.66 26.30
N SER A 565 5.79 -27.38 25.82
CA SER A 565 6.24 -27.77 24.48
C SER A 565 6.05 -29.25 24.14
N GLU A 566 6.14 -30.13 25.13
CA GLU A 566 5.94 -31.57 25.02
C GLU A 566 4.55 -31.97 24.49
N LYS A 567 3.55 -31.11 24.66
CA LYS A 567 2.16 -31.33 24.19
C LYS A 567 1.93 -30.85 22.76
N HIS A 568 2.89 -30.15 22.17
CA HIS A 568 2.71 -29.43 20.90
C HIS A 568 3.68 -29.91 19.81
N HIS A 569 4.28 -31.09 19.97
CA HIS A 569 5.20 -31.66 19.00
C HIS A 569 4.55 -31.89 17.63
N ASN A 570 5.25 -31.45 16.59
CA ASN A 570 4.89 -31.57 15.17
C ASN A 570 3.51 -30.99 14.85
N THR A 571 3.10 -29.96 15.59
CA THR A 571 1.80 -29.31 15.40
C THR A 571 1.93 -28.09 14.48
N LYS A 572 0.77 -27.69 13.95
CA LYS A 572 0.61 -26.43 13.22
C LYS A 572 -0.69 -25.79 13.68
N TYR A 573 -0.59 -24.56 14.18
CA TYR A 573 -1.74 -23.77 14.60
C TYR A 573 -1.85 -22.53 13.71
N THR A 574 -3.07 -22.09 13.46
CA THR A 574 -3.40 -20.82 12.81
C THR A 574 -4.22 -20.01 13.79
N LEU A 575 -3.61 -19.01 14.43
CA LEU A 575 -4.35 -18.18 15.38
C LEU A 575 -5.33 -17.28 14.65
N SER A 576 -6.49 -17.03 15.24
CA SER A 576 -7.49 -16.14 14.68
C SER A 576 -8.51 -15.76 15.74
N SER A 577 -9.10 -14.57 15.59
CA SER A 577 -10.36 -14.22 16.25
C SER A 577 -11.54 -14.43 15.29
N LYS A 578 -12.74 -13.99 15.71
CA LYS A 578 -13.93 -14.05 14.87
C LYS A 578 -13.76 -13.22 13.59
N SER A 579 -14.37 -13.69 12.51
CA SER A 579 -14.45 -12.95 11.24
C SER A 579 -15.12 -11.60 11.48
N ILE A 580 -14.51 -10.52 10.99
CA ILE A 580 -15.02 -9.16 11.11
C ILE A 580 -14.72 -8.37 9.84
N ASP A 581 -15.67 -7.56 9.39
CA ASP A 581 -15.50 -6.64 8.26
C ASP A 581 -15.15 -5.22 8.72
N HIS A 582 -14.67 -4.41 7.78
CA HIS A 582 -14.24 -3.05 8.09
C HIS A 582 -15.39 -2.12 8.52
N THR A 583 -16.61 -2.38 8.04
CA THR A 583 -17.81 -1.63 8.45
C THR A 583 -18.09 -1.83 9.93
N THR A 584 -18.06 -3.08 10.37
CA THR A 584 -18.24 -3.50 11.76
C THR A 584 -17.12 -2.96 12.63
N ILE A 585 -15.87 -2.96 12.16
CA ILE A 585 -14.76 -2.36 12.91
C ILE A 585 -14.99 -0.87 13.13
N ALA A 586 -15.38 -0.11 12.10
CA ALA A 586 -15.68 1.31 12.25
C ALA A 586 -16.86 1.57 13.22
N GLN A 587 -17.85 0.67 13.24
CA GLN A 587 -18.94 0.71 14.23
C GLN A 587 -18.42 0.46 15.65
N VAL A 588 -17.56 -0.54 15.88
CA VAL A 588 -16.96 -0.79 17.20
C VAL A 588 -16.18 0.42 17.69
N PHE A 589 -15.37 1.03 16.82
CA PHE A 589 -14.68 2.29 17.15
C PHE A 589 -15.67 3.41 17.49
N SER A 590 -16.76 3.54 16.73
CA SER A 590 -17.76 4.57 16.99
C SER A 590 -18.45 4.40 18.35
N GLU A 591 -18.79 3.16 18.69
CA GLU A 591 -19.43 2.81 19.96
C GLU A 591 -18.50 3.05 21.16
N VAL A 592 -17.23 2.62 21.06
CA VAL A 592 -16.27 2.71 22.18
C VAL A 592 -15.78 4.15 22.40
N LEU A 593 -15.59 4.92 21.32
CA LEU A 593 -15.11 6.31 21.40
C LEU A 593 -16.23 7.33 21.61
N GLY A 594 -17.50 6.92 21.49
CA GLY A 594 -18.64 7.83 21.66
C GLY A 594 -18.78 8.89 20.56
N ARG A 595 -18.10 8.73 19.42
CA ARG A 595 -18.17 9.62 18.26
C ARG A 595 -18.17 8.81 16.98
N LYS A 596 -18.79 9.33 15.91
CA LYS A 596 -18.86 8.62 14.62
C LYS A 596 -17.47 8.49 14.00
N ILE A 597 -17.03 7.25 13.78
CA ILE A 597 -15.84 6.89 13.01
C ILE A 597 -16.28 6.30 11.67
N ASN A 598 -15.77 6.84 10.57
CA ASN A 598 -16.09 6.36 9.22
C ASN A 598 -15.00 5.42 8.72
N TYR A 599 -15.39 4.51 7.83
CA TYR A 599 -14.44 3.78 7.00
C TYR A 599 -14.29 4.48 5.65
N VAL A 600 -13.05 4.73 5.23
CA VAL A 600 -12.73 5.35 3.96
C VAL A 600 -11.86 4.39 3.15
N GLN A 601 -12.46 3.81 2.12
CA GLN A 601 -11.72 3.01 1.15
C GLN A 601 -10.83 3.92 0.30
N VAL A 602 -9.53 3.63 0.28
CA VAL A 602 -8.56 4.30 -0.59
C VAL A 602 -8.16 3.40 -1.76
N PRO A 603 -7.68 3.93 -2.90
CA PRO A 603 -7.10 3.09 -3.94
C PRO A 603 -5.85 2.34 -3.43
N TYR A 604 -5.63 1.10 -3.90
CA TYR A 604 -4.41 0.32 -3.57
C TYR A 604 -3.13 1.08 -3.86
N GLU A 605 -3.09 1.85 -4.95
CA GLU A 605 -1.92 2.66 -5.29
C GLU A 605 -1.68 3.77 -4.25
N ALA A 606 -2.73 4.42 -3.75
CA ALA A 606 -2.60 5.41 -2.70
C ALA A 606 -2.13 4.77 -1.38
N ALA A 607 -2.62 3.57 -1.05
CA ALA A 607 -2.14 2.80 0.09
C ALA A 607 -0.66 2.40 -0.07
N LYS A 608 -0.22 1.99 -1.27
CA LYS A 608 1.19 1.71 -1.59
C LYS A 608 2.07 2.92 -1.29
N GLN A 609 1.71 4.07 -1.85
CA GLN A 609 2.46 5.31 -1.64
C GLN A 609 2.48 5.73 -0.17
N ALA A 610 1.35 5.58 0.55
CA ALA A 610 1.28 5.88 1.98
C ALA A 610 2.21 5.00 2.82
N PHE A 611 2.20 3.67 2.60
CA PHE A 611 3.11 2.76 3.30
C PHE A 611 4.58 3.05 3.00
N MET A 612 4.91 3.32 1.74
CA MET A 612 6.28 3.70 1.35
C MET A 612 6.69 5.05 1.96
N GLY A 613 5.76 6.02 2.03
CA GLY A 613 5.98 7.30 2.70
C GLY A 613 6.24 7.19 4.20
N LEU A 614 5.71 6.14 4.86
CA LEU A 614 6.01 5.79 6.25
C LEU A 614 7.34 5.03 6.42
N GLY A 615 8.14 4.92 5.34
CA GLY A 615 9.44 4.28 5.35
C GLY A 615 9.41 2.76 5.17
N MET A 616 8.26 2.17 4.82
CA MET A 616 8.17 0.74 4.52
C MET A 616 8.83 0.44 3.16
N PRO A 617 9.81 -0.48 3.09
CA PRO A 617 10.42 -0.88 1.83
C PRO A 617 9.39 -1.38 0.82
N GLU A 618 9.61 -1.11 -0.47
CA GLU A 618 8.65 -1.46 -1.53
C GLU A 618 8.26 -2.95 -1.52
N TRP A 619 9.23 -3.86 -1.40
CA TRP A 619 8.96 -5.31 -1.35
C TRP A 619 8.02 -5.70 -0.20
N GLN A 620 8.15 -5.02 0.95
CA GLN A 620 7.34 -5.29 2.12
C GLN A 620 5.95 -4.68 1.95
N THR A 621 5.87 -3.48 1.38
CA THR A 621 4.61 -2.82 1.02
C THR A 621 3.82 -3.68 0.05
N ASP A 622 4.44 -4.20 -1.00
CA ASP A 622 3.79 -5.07 -1.97
C ASP A 622 3.27 -6.35 -1.30
N GLY A 623 4.07 -6.97 -0.43
CA GLY A 623 3.63 -8.13 0.36
C GLY A 623 2.43 -7.85 1.26
N VAL A 624 2.34 -6.68 1.89
CA VAL A 624 1.18 -6.26 2.68
C VAL A 624 -0.05 -6.03 1.79
N LEU A 625 0.14 -5.41 0.62
CA LEU A 625 -0.96 -5.17 -0.33
C LEU A 625 -1.49 -6.48 -0.94
N GLU A 626 -0.64 -7.48 -1.14
CA GLU A 626 -1.08 -8.83 -1.51
C GLU A 626 -2.00 -9.46 -0.45
N LEU A 627 -1.69 -9.30 0.84
CA LEU A 627 -2.58 -9.73 1.93
C LEU A 627 -3.93 -9.03 1.87
N TYR A 628 -3.96 -7.72 1.64
CA TYR A 628 -5.21 -6.98 1.46
C TYR A 628 -6.01 -7.45 0.24
N ARG A 629 -5.34 -7.82 -0.87
CA ARG A 629 -6.02 -8.40 -2.04
C ARG A 629 -6.68 -9.74 -1.70
N TYR A 630 -6.06 -10.57 -0.86
CA TYR A 630 -6.71 -11.80 -0.37
C TYR A 630 -7.96 -11.51 0.46
N VAL A 631 -7.93 -10.47 1.29
CA VAL A 631 -9.10 -10.02 2.07
C VAL A 631 -10.22 -9.56 1.15
N ASP A 632 -9.91 -8.71 0.16
CA ASP A 632 -10.88 -8.21 -0.83
C ASP A 632 -11.48 -9.28 -1.75
N ALA A 633 -10.72 -10.34 -1.98
CA ALA A 633 -11.15 -11.52 -2.72
C ALA A 633 -12.02 -12.45 -1.87
N GLY A 634 -12.15 -12.20 -0.55
CA GLY A 634 -12.87 -13.09 0.37
C GLY A 634 -12.17 -14.45 0.52
N SER A 635 -10.84 -14.48 0.41
CA SER A 635 -10.07 -15.71 0.49
C SER A 635 -10.26 -16.40 1.83
N LYS A 636 -10.61 -17.69 1.81
CA LYS A 636 -10.72 -18.52 3.03
C LYS A 636 -9.42 -18.57 3.83
N MET A 637 -8.26 -18.37 3.20
CA MET A 637 -6.97 -18.38 3.90
C MET A 637 -6.85 -17.26 4.95
N VAL A 638 -7.49 -16.12 4.72
CA VAL A 638 -7.44 -14.95 5.63
C VAL A 638 -8.77 -14.66 6.33
N ASN A 639 -9.79 -15.45 6.00
CA ASN A 639 -11.14 -15.33 6.53
C ASN A 639 -11.73 -16.69 6.92
N THR A 640 -10.99 -17.44 7.73
CA THR A 640 -11.48 -18.67 8.38
C THR A 640 -11.05 -18.63 9.83
N ALA A 641 -12.02 -18.54 10.74
CA ALA A 641 -11.75 -18.60 12.16
C ALA A 641 -11.45 -20.06 12.56
N THR A 642 -10.50 -20.23 13.46
CA THR A 642 -10.09 -21.50 14.06
C THR A 642 -10.30 -21.44 15.57
N ASP A 643 -10.42 -22.61 16.19
CA ASP A 643 -10.46 -22.76 17.64
C ASP A 643 -9.04 -22.94 18.25
N ASP A 644 -7.98 -22.68 17.48
CA ASP A 644 -6.61 -23.00 17.88
C ASP A 644 -6.19 -22.21 19.13
N PHE A 645 -6.51 -20.91 19.19
CA PHE A 645 -6.20 -20.09 20.37
C PHE A 645 -6.86 -20.65 21.64
N LYS A 646 -8.13 -21.07 21.54
CA LYS A 646 -8.87 -21.68 22.65
C LYS A 646 -8.35 -23.06 23.00
N THR A 647 -7.94 -23.85 22.00
CA THR A 647 -7.34 -25.17 22.20
C THR A 647 -6.02 -25.07 22.95
N ILE A 648 -5.22 -24.04 22.65
CA ILE A 648 -3.93 -23.79 23.32
C ILE A 648 -4.14 -23.25 24.74
N THR A 649 -4.97 -22.21 24.90
CA THR A 649 -5.00 -21.39 26.12
C THR A 649 -6.19 -21.68 27.05
N GLY A 650 -7.22 -22.35 26.54
CA GLY A 650 -8.53 -22.49 27.21
C GLY A 650 -9.40 -21.22 27.18
N GLN A 651 -8.92 -20.13 26.56
CA GLN A 651 -9.60 -18.83 26.54
C GLN A 651 -10.10 -18.49 25.14
N GLU A 652 -11.12 -17.63 25.05
CA GLU A 652 -11.54 -17.05 23.77
C GLU A 652 -10.59 -15.90 23.38
N PRO A 653 -10.26 -15.73 22.09
CA PRO A 653 -9.43 -14.61 21.66
C PRO A 653 -10.18 -13.28 21.84
N LYS A 654 -9.45 -12.21 22.16
CA LYS A 654 -10.01 -10.88 22.33
C LYS A 654 -10.73 -10.41 21.06
N SER A 655 -11.92 -9.88 21.26
CA SER A 655 -12.63 -9.11 20.24
C SER A 655 -11.97 -7.72 20.06
N PHE A 656 -12.26 -7.08 18.92
CA PHE A 656 -11.87 -5.68 18.67
C PHE A 656 -12.32 -4.73 19.79
N LYS A 657 -13.51 -4.96 20.35
CA LYS A 657 -14.07 -4.14 21.43
C LYS A 657 -13.27 -4.31 22.72
N GLU A 658 -12.96 -5.55 23.10
CA GLU A 658 -12.15 -5.85 24.29
C GLU A 658 -10.72 -5.33 24.17
N TRP A 659 -10.15 -5.37 22.96
CA TRP A 659 -8.84 -4.75 22.69
C TRP A 659 -8.89 -3.22 22.77
N LEU A 660 -9.91 -2.58 22.18
CA LEU A 660 -10.01 -1.12 22.10
C LEU A 660 -10.37 -0.46 23.43
N GLN A 661 -11.23 -1.09 24.23
CA GLN A 661 -11.76 -0.53 25.48
C GLN A 661 -10.68 0.00 26.45
N PRO A 662 -9.58 -0.73 26.76
CA PRO A 662 -8.53 -0.23 27.65
C PRO A 662 -7.66 0.87 27.03
N VAL A 663 -7.61 0.99 25.70
CA VAL A 663 -6.74 1.93 24.98
C VAL A 663 -7.50 3.07 24.32
N LYS A 664 -8.81 3.19 24.59
CA LYS A 664 -9.71 4.15 23.93
C LYS A 664 -9.25 5.61 24.02
N GLU A 665 -8.62 6.01 25.13
CA GLU A 665 -8.12 7.39 25.32
C GLU A 665 -6.95 7.71 24.39
N ALA A 666 -6.31 6.67 23.84
CA ALA A 666 -5.29 6.80 22.84
C ALA A 666 -5.87 6.87 21.41
N PHE A 667 -7.18 6.96 21.18
CA PHE A 667 -7.80 6.98 19.84
C PHE A 667 -8.82 8.12 19.64
#